data_AF-A0A4T0FHV5-F1
#
_entry.id   AF-A0A4T0FHV5-F1
#
_cell.length_a   1.000
_cell.length_b   1.000
_cell.length_c   1.000
_cell.angle_alpha   90.00
_cell.angle_beta   90.00
_cell.angle_gamma   90.00
#
_symmetry.space_group_name_H-M   'P 1'
#
loop_
_entity.id
_entity.type
_entity.pdbx_description
1 polymer ?
#
loop_
_entity_poly.entity_id
_entity_poly.type
_entity_poly.pdbx_seq_one_letter_code
_entity_poly.pdbx_strand_id
1 'polypeptide(L)'
;MSVVIKFNQSNKANLRVLYNTPLEILNSITSSTPSTIKNASANSIKELKKQDDITSAQVDAANHAHHAAIGAHLANFSYSLKTNQSKPAIDISPLNDQPKSYTDQLNWHTGEIYAYAQNLARELMEMPPNYCTPTYFTERAKKEFDGIDNVKLQVFDREWAESMKMNTFLSVAQGSEEPCKFLQIEYNGAANKDDRPLALVGKGITMDTGGLSLKPGASMDLMRGDCGGACTLLATTQAIAKLKLPINVIFVAPLTENMPSGKATKPGDIITSMSGKTVNVLNTDAEGRLVLADALYYISTKYDPHTVIDCATLTGAMVIALGEAYSGVFATSDTLWSKLNQAGLDEDDKFWRMPFDDFYLKQINHTAADLANTGGRPAGACTAAIFLKQFVEGIEEKEGKQPTREYAHIDIAGSMECTKPEGPNVKGMSGRPTRSIIEYARQLASNYFAFCTTRRAPTPILCSYLDEQSHASQEIIAVESIQHHAVKANAEDTATADTGAGGSPSNTSKSSGSPLATPKKKRFVRKQPLKDRILQWPANTLFRLYMDYDIANLLESPKVARPVGLLLHFLSFLLKYATISKEKKQVLKKGASATRAARVSAIRRSSYTASIPWIPILAFVLVTVTAVNTYTLLNKFRTYRMFMRRDPLSSPNARKVQLDLDVDQSREGTPELERKKTYADWMVLVVGFAWKYFILLVWRPFLMLIGVPIKTQDSGRMLREGQAEVYQIDMWDINEGSLALFEVYSPAHALCWIFVNASNWFYLALIMVALWSQIHILADKYSTLVKDKLLVQGEVMHEYNESFVHPRVFKATRDASVQADLL
;
A
#
# COMPACT_ATOMS: atom_id res chain seq x y z
N MET A 1 35.66 -12.41 15.61
CA MET A 1 36.31 -13.30 14.62
C MET A 1 36.29 -12.64 13.26
N SER A 2 37.25 -12.97 12.39
CA SER A 2 37.29 -12.50 10.99
C SER A 2 36.84 -13.61 10.04
N VAL A 3 36.09 -13.24 9.01
CA VAL A 3 35.51 -14.15 8.01
C VAL A 3 35.93 -13.72 6.61
N VAL A 4 36.16 -14.68 5.72
CA VAL A 4 36.39 -14.43 4.28
C VAL A 4 35.19 -14.89 3.47
N ILE A 5 34.61 -14.00 2.68
CA ILE A 5 33.52 -14.29 1.73
C ILE A 5 34.15 -14.48 0.35
N LYS A 6 34.01 -15.67 -0.24
CA LYS A 6 34.53 -16.01 -1.59
C LYS A 6 33.39 -16.34 -2.56
N PHE A 7 33.58 -16.00 -3.83
CA PHE A 7 32.64 -16.32 -4.91
C PHE A 7 33.20 -17.43 -5.78
N ASN A 8 32.47 -18.53 -5.92
CA ASN A 8 32.89 -19.68 -6.72
C ASN A 8 31.84 -19.96 -7.80
N GLN A 9 32.29 -20.08 -9.05
CA GLN A 9 31.44 -20.50 -10.17
C GLN A 9 31.24 -22.02 -10.09
N SER A 10 30.25 -22.47 -9.32
CA SER A 10 29.91 -23.89 -9.17
C SER A 10 28.41 -24.15 -9.34
N ASN A 11 28.09 -25.29 -9.93
CA ASN A 11 26.82 -25.56 -10.62
C ASN A 11 25.57 -25.77 -9.72
N LYS A 12 25.57 -25.32 -8.45
CA LYS A 12 24.43 -25.39 -7.52
C LYS A 12 24.39 -24.18 -6.58
N ALA A 13 23.33 -23.37 -6.68
CA ALA A 13 23.15 -22.10 -5.99
C ALA A 13 22.83 -22.21 -4.48
N ASN A 14 23.65 -22.94 -3.73
CA ASN A 14 23.52 -23.06 -2.27
C ASN A 14 24.65 -22.31 -1.57
N LEU A 15 24.31 -21.34 -0.73
CA LEU A 15 25.21 -20.76 0.27
C LEU A 15 25.80 -21.89 1.12
N ARG A 16 27.13 -21.96 1.24
CA ARG A 16 27.80 -22.89 2.16
C ARG A 16 28.68 -22.11 3.13
N VAL A 17 28.29 -22.12 4.40
CA VAL A 17 29.13 -21.68 5.52
C VAL A 17 30.06 -22.84 5.86
N LEU A 18 31.37 -22.66 5.69
CA LEU A 18 32.39 -23.63 6.05
C LEU A 18 33.16 -23.15 7.29
N TYR A 19 33.10 -23.95 8.35
CA TYR A 19 33.80 -23.69 9.61
C TYR A 19 35.25 -24.19 9.55
N ASN A 20 36.08 -23.53 8.75
CA ASN A 20 37.54 -23.63 8.80
C ASN A 20 38.14 -22.37 9.48
N THR A 21 39.45 -22.31 9.67
CA THR A 21 40.17 -21.09 10.08
C THR A 21 41.05 -20.57 8.94
N PRO A 22 40.84 -19.34 8.43
CA PRO A 22 39.73 -18.43 8.73
C PRO A 22 38.38 -19.00 8.27
N LEU A 23 37.29 -18.52 8.88
CA LEU A 23 35.92 -18.92 8.52
C LEU A 23 35.63 -18.50 7.08
N GLU A 24 35.07 -19.39 6.26
CA GLU A 24 34.80 -19.12 4.85
C GLU A 24 33.31 -19.24 4.51
N ILE A 25 32.76 -18.20 3.89
CA ILE A 25 31.47 -18.28 3.18
C ILE A 25 31.76 -18.50 1.70
N LEU A 26 31.32 -19.64 1.16
CA LEU A 26 31.35 -19.92 -0.27
C LEU A 26 29.99 -19.61 -0.90
N ASN A 27 29.96 -18.55 -1.72
CA ASN A 27 28.83 -18.24 -2.59
C ASN A 27 28.98 -18.98 -3.93
N SER A 28 28.18 -20.02 -4.13
CA SER A 28 28.07 -20.68 -5.44
C SER A 28 27.14 -19.88 -6.35
N ILE A 29 27.71 -19.17 -7.31
CA ILE A 29 26.97 -18.31 -8.25
C ILE A 29 26.89 -18.95 -9.65
N THR A 30 25.71 -18.88 -10.27
CA THR A 30 25.46 -19.39 -11.63
C THR A 30 25.96 -18.44 -12.71
N SER A 31 25.98 -17.13 -12.41
CA SER A 31 26.60 -16.09 -13.25
C SER A 31 27.17 -14.97 -12.37
N SER A 32 28.31 -14.42 -12.77
CA SER A 32 28.97 -13.28 -12.13
C SER A 32 28.59 -11.98 -12.83
N THR A 33 27.40 -11.48 -12.56
CA THR A 33 26.94 -10.16 -13.01
C THR A 33 27.02 -9.15 -11.86
N PRO A 34 27.01 -7.84 -12.14
CA PRO A 34 26.98 -6.79 -11.10
C PRO A 34 25.89 -7.03 -10.04
N SER A 35 24.65 -7.33 -10.46
CA SER A 35 23.53 -7.55 -9.55
C SER A 35 23.68 -8.85 -8.74
N THR A 36 24.16 -9.96 -9.32
CA THR A 36 24.34 -11.20 -8.55
C THR A 36 25.45 -11.08 -7.50
N ILE A 37 26.55 -10.38 -7.81
CA ILE A 37 27.62 -10.09 -6.83
C ILE A 37 27.13 -9.14 -5.73
N LYS A 38 26.38 -8.07 -6.07
CA LYS A 38 25.75 -7.17 -5.09
C LYS A 38 24.86 -7.94 -4.11
N ASN A 39 23.96 -8.76 -4.64
CA ASN A 39 23.01 -9.53 -3.83
C ASN A 39 23.68 -10.63 -2.99
N ALA A 40 24.68 -11.33 -3.53
CA ALA A 40 25.41 -12.37 -2.80
C ALA A 40 26.29 -11.78 -1.67
N SER A 41 26.94 -10.63 -1.91
CA SER A 41 27.69 -9.88 -0.89
C SER A 41 26.76 -9.43 0.24
N ALA A 42 25.62 -8.84 -0.12
CA ALA A 42 24.60 -8.39 0.82
C ALA A 42 24.04 -9.53 1.69
N ASN A 43 23.67 -10.66 1.06
CA ASN A 43 23.14 -11.82 1.76
C ASN A 43 24.18 -12.45 2.71
N SER A 44 25.46 -12.43 2.33
CA SER A 44 26.56 -12.88 3.19
C SER A 44 26.67 -12.01 4.45
N ILE A 45 26.69 -10.68 4.31
CA ILE A 45 26.72 -9.76 5.47
C ILE A 45 25.46 -9.90 6.34
N LYS A 46 24.27 -10.08 5.74
CA LYS A 46 23.02 -10.35 6.49
C LYS A 46 23.10 -11.62 7.32
N GLU A 47 23.78 -12.67 6.85
CA GLU A 47 23.99 -13.90 7.63
C GLU A 47 25.00 -13.68 8.75
N LEU A 48 26.13 -13.01 8.47
CA LEU A 48 27.15 -12.70 9.48
C LEU A 48 26.60 -11.83 10.62
N LYS A 49 25.70 -10.89 10.31
CA LYS A 49 25.03 -10.07 11.35
C LYS A 49 24.23 -10.87 12.37
N LYS A 50 23.89 -12.15 12.10
CA LYS A 50 23.23 -13.05 13.06
C LYS A 50 24.19 -13.71 14.08
N GLN A 51 25.50 -13.64 13.87
CA GLN A 51 26.52 -14.34 14.69
C GLN A 51 27.28 -13.34 15.57
N ASP A 52 27.15 -13.43 16.89
CA ASP A 52 27.56 -12.35 17.82
C ASP A 52 29.07 -12.20 18.03
N ASP A 53 29.84 -13.20 17.64
CA ASP A 53 31.30 -13.21 17.71
C ASP A 53 31.98 -12.59 16.47
N ILE A 54 31.24 -12.27 15.41
CA ILE A 54 31.78 -11.80 14.13
C ILE A 54 31.83 -10.26 14.10
N THR A 55 33.05 -9.75 13.97
CA THR A 55 33.37 -8.31 14.07
C THR A 55 33.96 -7.74 12.78
N SER A 56 34.54 -8.58 11.93
CA SER A 56 35.13 -8.17 10.65
C SER A 56 34.88 -9.20 9.54
N ALA A 57 34.76 -8.74 8.30
CA ALA A 57 34.55 -9.56 7.12
C ALA A 57 35.35 -9.04 5.91
N GLN A 58 36.08 -9.93 5.25
CA GLN A 58 36.78 -9.63 4.00
C GLN A 58 35.97 -10.18 2.82
N VAL A 59 35.75 -9.37 1.80
CA VAL A 59 34.95 -9.75 0.61
C VAL A 59 35.87 -9.93 -0.60
N ASP A 60 35.80 -11.11 -1.22
CA ASP A 60 36.50 -11.41 -2.46
C ASP A 60 35.94 -10.58 -3.63
N ALA A 61 36.68 -9.57 -4.05
CA ALA A 61 36.23 -8.58 -5.02
C ALA A 61 36.35 -9.03 -6.50
N ALA A 62 36.77 -10.29 -6.76
CA ALA A 62 37.50 -10.76 -7.95
C ALA A 62 37.03 -10.39 -9.37
N ASN A 63 35.83 -9.82 -9.59
CA ASN A 63 35.40 -9.30 -10.91
C ASN A 63 34.50 -8.05 -10.85
N HIS A 64 33.74 -7.83 -9.76
CA HIS A 64 32.79 -6.71 -9.65
C HIS A 64 32.95 -6.00 -8.29
N ALA A 65 34.16 -5.49 -8.02
CA ALA A 65 34.56 -4.93 -6.73
C ALA A 65 33.61 -3.82 -6.22
N HIS A 66 33.15 -2.95 -7.13
CA HIS A 66 32.21 -1.87 -6.83
C HIS A 66 30.87 -2.39 -6.30
N HIS A 67 30.23 -3.29 -7.05
CA HIS A 67 28.95 -3.88 -6.68
C HIS A 67 29.05 -4.80 -5.45
N ALA A 68 30.21 -5.45 -5.24
CA ALA A 68 30.49 -6.20 -4.02
C ALA A 68 30.49 -5.31 -2.77
N ALA A 69 31.22 -4.17 -2.82
CA ALA A 69 31.23 -3.18 -1.76
C ALA A 69 29.81 -2.64 -1.49
N ILE A 70 29.09 -2.22 -2.54
CA ILE A 70 27.69 -1.75 -2.41
C ILE A 70 26.82 -2.78 -1.70
N GLY A 71 26.87 -4.03 -2.15
CA GLY A 71 26.12 -5.13 -1.55
C GLY A 71 26.42 -5.28 -0.06
N ALA A 72 27.71 -5.34 0.28
CA ALA A 72 28.17 -5.55 1.65
C ALA A 72 27.80 -4.38 2.59
N HIS A 73 28.12 -3.14 2.21
CA HIS A 73 27.92 -1.95 3.06
C HIS A 73 26.43 -1.54 3.20
N LEU A 74 25.59 -1.72 2.17
CA LEU A 74 24.14 -1.44 2.28
C LEU A 74 23.42 -2.44 3.21
N ALA A 75 23.83 -3.71 3.17
CA ALA A 75 23.33 -4.75 4.07
C ALA A 75 23.83 -4.58 5.52
N ASN A 76 25.01 -3.97 5.69
CA ASN A 76 25.58 -3.70 7.00
C ASN A 76 24.83 -2.59 7.75
N PHE A 77 24.09 -1.72 7.05
CA PHE A 77 23.31 -0.63 7.65
C PHE A 77 22.35 -1.10 8.76
N SER A 78 22.21 -0.26 9.78
CA SER A 78 21.20 -0.37 10.84
C SER A 78 21.04 0.98 11.53
N TYR A 79 19.81 1.43 11.69
CA TYR A 79 19.46 2.61 12.48
C TYR A 79 18.73 2.19 13.77
N SER A 80 19.08 2.78 14.91
CA SER A 80 18.45 2.49 16.20
C SER A 80 18.77 3.57 17.24
N LEU A 81 17.73 4.11 17.89
CA LEU A 81 17.83 4.96 19.08
C LEU A 81 17.58 4.20 20.39
N LYS A 82 17.63 2.86 20.38
CA LYS A 82 17.44 2.03 21.58
C LYS A 82 18.60 2.23 22.56
N THR A 83 18.26 2.31 23.85
CA THR A 83 19.23 2.47 24.96
C THR A 83 20.09 1.23 25.21
N ASN A 84 19.54 0.05 24.98
CA ASN A 84 20.32 -1.18 24.91
C ASN A 84 21.15 -1.15 23.62
N GLN A 85 22.47 -1.32 23.74
CA GLN A 85 23.39 -1.18 22.61
C GLN A 85 22.95 -2.04 21.42
N SER A 86 22.85 -1.39 20.26
CA SER A 86 22.84 -2.13 18.99
C SER A 86 24.13 -2.92 18.89
N LYS A 87 24.05 -4.12 18.32
CA LYS A 87 25.25 -4.82 17.85
C LYS A 87 26.06 -3.87 16.94
N PRO A 88 27.38 -3.74 17.12
CA PRO A 88 28.20 -2.90 16.28
C PRO A 88 28.14 -3.38 14.82
N ALA A 89 28.33 -2.44 13.89
CA ALA A 89 28.48 -2.79 12.48
C ALA A 89 29.71 -3.68 12.28
N ILE A 90 29.64 -4.61 11.33
CA ILE A 90 30.79 -5.44 10.96
C ILE A 90 31.79 -4.54 10.22
N ASP A 91 33.08 -4.65 10.53
CA ASP A 91 34.14 -4.01 9.75
C ASP A 91 34.32 -4.75 8.42
N ILE A 92 34.17 -4.07 7.28
CA ILE A 92 34.13 -4.70 5.96
C ILE A 92 35.27 -4.15 5.10
N SER A 93 36.10 -5.06 4.58
CA SER A 93 37.20 -4.73 3.67
C SER A 93 37.18 -5.62 2.41
N PRO A 94 37.89 -5.27 1.34
CA PRO A 94 38.16 -6.23 0.28
C PRO A 94 39.15 -7.31 0.79
N LEU A 95 39.13 -8.49 0.17
CA LEU A 95 40.09 -9.57 0.43
C LEU A 95 41.48 -9.27 -0.18
N ASN A 96 41.50 -8.63 -1.34
CA ASN A 96 42.71 -8.19 -2.02
C ASN A 96 42.69 -6.66 -2.11
N ASP A 97 43.72 -5.99 -1.59
CA ASP A 97 43.83 -4.53 -1.66
C ASP A 97 43.64 -4.01 -3.09
N GLN A 98 42.84 -2.95 -3.22
CA GLN A 98 42.61 -2.25 -4.47
C GLN A 98 43.27 -0.86 -4.38
N PRO A 99 43.79 -0.31 -5.49
CA PRO A 99 44.29 1.05 -5.49
C PRO A 99 43.15 2.03 -5.17
N LYS A 100 43.42 3.02 -4.31
CA LYS A 100 42.52 4.17 -4.07
C LYS A 100 42.52 5.11 -5.28
N SER A 101 41.96 4.63 -6.38
CA SER A 101 41.66 5.39 -7.58
C SER A 101 40.20 5.81 -7.57
N TYR A 102 39.94 7.08 -7.89
CA TYR A 102 38.60 7.61 -8.11
C TYR A 102 38.35 7.99 -9.58
N THR A 103 39.30 7.67 -10.47
CA THR A 103 39.28 8.01 -11.89
C THR A 103 39.00 6.77 -12.77
N ASP A 104 38.09 6.96 -13.72
CA ASP A 104 37.71 6.11 -14.86
C ASP A 104 37.22 4.67 -14.63
N GLN A 105 37.66 3.97 -13.59
CA GLN A 105 37.26 2.57 -13.33
C GLN A 105 36.59 2.39 -11.96
N LEU A 106 35.35 1.87 -11.99
CA LEU A 106 34.60 1.48 -10.80
C LEU A 106 35.34 0.37 -10.05
N ASN A 107 35.58 0.57 -8.76
CA ASN A 107 36.33 -0.33 -7.89
C ASN A 107 35.69 -0.38 -6.50
N TRP A 108 36.32 -1.11 -5.56
CA TRP A 108 35.84 -1.24 -4.19
C TRP A 108 35.57 0.11 -3.53
N HIS A 109 36.50 1.06 -3.61
CA HIS A 109 36.41 2.36 -2.95
C HIS A 109 35.35 3.29 -3.57
N THR A 110 35.07 3.19 -4.87
CA THR A 110 33.92 3.91 -5.43
C THR A 110 32.60 3.30 -4.94
N GLY A 111 32.57 1.97 -4.72
CA GLY A 111 31.41 1.27 -4.15
C GLY A 111 31.16 1.59 -2.68
N GLU A 112 32.22 1.77 -1.88
CA GLU A 112 32.16 2.30 -0.51
C GLU A 112 31.51 3.69 -0.49
N ILE A 113 31.91 4.60 -1.37
CA ILE A 113 31.35 5.96 -1.45
C ILE A 113 29.86 5.92 -1.85
N TYR A 114 29.50 5.13 -2.87
CA TYR A 114 28.09 4.97 -3.31
C TYR A 114 27.21 4.40 -2.18
N ALA A 115 27.70 3.39 -1.46
CA ALA A 115 26.98 2.78 -0.33
C ALA A 115 26.88 3.71 0.88
N TYR A 116 27.95 4.44 1.18
CA TYR A 116 27.97 5.45 2.23
C TYR A 116 26.93 6.54 1.96
N ALA A 117 26.91 7.08 0.74
CA ALA A 117 25.96 8.12 0.35
C ALA A 117 24.51 7.66 0.48
N GLN A 118 24.17 6.48 -0.06
CA GLN A 118 22.82 5.95 0.13
C GLN A 118 22.51 5.71 1.62
N ASN A 119 23.45 5.21 2.43
CA ASN A 119 23.24 5.03 3.86
C ASN A 119 23.13 6.35 4.65
N LEU A 120 23.81 7.42 4.24
CA LEU A 120 23.64 8.77 4.79
C LEU A 120 22.22 9.31 4.50
N ALA A 121 21.73 9.13 3.27
CA ALA A 121 20.35 9.48 2.92
C ALA A 121 19.34 8.68 3.78
N ARG A 122 19.61 7.39 4.03
CA ARG A 122 18.78 6.55 4.92
C ARG A 122 18.82 7.00 6.37
N GLU A 123 19.99 7.34 6.91
CA GLU A 123 20.15 7.86 8.28
C GLU A 123 19.29 9.12 8.48
N LEU A 124 19.38 10.07 7.54
CA LEU A 124 18.62 11.33 7.59
C LEU A 124 17.12 11.12 7.46
N MET A 125 16.67 10.25 6.55
CA MET A 125 15.24 9.94 6.35
C MET A 125 14.64 9.11 7.50
N GLU A 126 15.41 8.23 8.12
CA GLU A 126 14.93 7.35 9.20
C GLU A 126 14.88 8.08 10.55
N MET A 127 15.69 9.14 10.70
CA MET A 127 15.77 9.91 11.93
C MET A 127 14.43 10.62 12.22
N PRO A 128 13.89 10.49 13.45
CA PRO A 128 12.62 11.11 13.80
C PRO A 128 12.70 12.64 13.75
N PRO A 129 11.59 13.32 13.41
CA PRO A 129 11.60 14.74 13.04
C PRO A 129 12.04 15.66 14.18
N ASN A 130 11.76 15.28 15.43
CA ASN A 130 12.21 16.01 16.62
C ASN A 130 13.73 15.95 16.87
N TYR A 131 14.47 15.19 16.06
CA TYR A 131 15.94 15.22 15.98
C TYR A 131 16.39 15.74 14.61
N CYS A 132 15.77 15.28 13.51
CA CYS A 132 16.10 15.68 12.15
C CYS A 132 15.38 16.96 11.71
N THR A 133 15.51 18.04 12.48
CA THR A 133 14.90 19.33 12.12
C THR A 133 15.63 19.98 10.93
N PRO A 134 15.07 21.01 10.25
CA PRO A 134 15.75 21.80 9.22
C PRO A 134 17.10 22.34 9.71
N THR A 135 17.17 22.80 10.97
CA THR A 135 18.40 23.25 11.60
C THR A 135 19.42 22.11 11.68
N TYR A 136 19.04 20.97 12.28
CA TYR A 136 19.93 19.80 12.40
C TYR A 136 20.40 19.28 11.04
N PHE A 137 19.52 19.23 10.04
CA PHE A 137 19.86 18.79 8.69
C PHE A 137 21.02 19.61 8.11
N THR A 138 20.98 20.94 8.28
CA THR A 138 22.08 21.81 7.81
C THR A 138 23.36 21.68 8.63
N GLU A 139 23.28 21.34 9.92
CA GLU A 139 24.45 21.02 10.74
C GLU A 139 25.09 19.68 10.37
N ARG A 140 24.27 18.66 10.07
CA ARG A 140 24.73 17.36 9.56
C ARG A 140 25.39 17.54 8.19
N ALA A 141 24.80 18.35 7.31
CA ALA A 141 25.39 18.73 6.03
C ALA A 141 26.76 19.42 6.20
N LYS A 142 26.89 20.42 7.08
CA LYS A 142 28.18 21.07 7.39
C LYS A 142 29.26 20.07 7.80
N LYS A 143 28.92 19.06 8.60
CA LYS A 143 29.85 18.00 9.03
C LYS A 143 30.23 17.04 7.90
N GLU A 144 29.30 16.72 7.00
CA GLU A 144 29.54 15.81 5.87
C GLU A 144 30.43 16.40 4.78
N PHE A 145 30.38 17.71 4.59
CA PHE A 145 31.18 18.44 3.61
C PHE A 145 32.47 19.06 4.19
N ASP A 146 32.73 18.88 5.49
CA ASP A 146 33.96 19.36 6.12
C ASP A 146 35.20 18.67 5.52
N GLY A 147 36.25 19.46 5.29
CA GLY A 147 37.49 19.00 4.65
C GLY A 147 37.36 18.50 3.20
N ILE A 148 36.28 18.78 2.47
CA ILE A 148 36.15 18.45 1.04
C ILE A 148 36.56 19.64 0.16
N ASP A 149 37.55 19.42 -0.71
CA ASP A 149 38.04 20.41 -1.68
C ASP A 149 36.95 20.89 -2.64
N ASN A 150 37.07 22.12 -3.15
CA ASN A 150 36.21 22.75 -4.16
C ASN A 150 34.71 22.89 -3.80
N VAL A 151 34.33 22.63 -2.53
CA VAL A 151 32.97 22.81 -2.02
C VAL A 151 32.80 24.17 -1.35
N LYS A 152 31.66 24.82 -1.60
CA LYS A 152 31.17 25.99 -0.87
C LYS A 152 29.73 25.72 -0.43
N LEU A 153 29.54 25.56 0.89
CA LEU A 153 28.24 25.35 1.52
C LEU A 153 27.77 26.67 2.14
N GLN A 154 26.51 27.05 1.86
CA GLN A 154 25.84 28.20 2.46
C GLN A 154 24.49 27.75 3.03
N VAL A 155 24.11 28.34 4.17
CA VAL A 155 22.80 28.15 4.79
C VAL A 155 22.19 29.52 4.93
N PHE A 156 20.98 29.69 4.43
CA PHE A 156 20.22 30.92 4.53
C PHE A 156 18.99 30.73 5.41
N ASP A 157 18.63 31.77 6.14
CA ASP A 157 17.50 31.80 7.08
C ASP A 157 16.26 32.45 6.45
N ARG A 158 15.20 32.59 7.25
CA ARG A 158 13.89 33.09 6.82
C ARG A 158 13.97 34.49 6.19
N GLU A 159 14.75 35.39 6.78
CA GLU A 159 14.91 36.78 6.35
C GLU A 159 15.52 36.87 4.95
N TRP A 160 16.41 35.93 4.61
CA TRP A 160 16.96 35.83 3.26
C TRP A 160 15.91 35.35 2.28
N ALA A 161 15.14 34.31 2.61
CA ALA A 161 14.05 33.82 1.77
C ALA A 161 12.97 34.90 1.54
N GLU A 162 12.69 35.74 2.55
CA GLU A 162 11.82 36.92 2.44
C GLU A 162 12.42 37.98 1.50
N SER A 163 13.71 38.28 1.62
CA SER A 163 14.41 39.20 0.69
C SER A 163 14.41 38.71 -0.77
N MET A 164 14.42 37.39 -0.97
CA MET A 164 14.35 36.71 -2.26
C MET A 164 12.90 36.54 -2.77
N LYS A 165 11.88 36.93 -2.00
CA LYS A 165 10.45 36.75 -2.30
C LYS A 165 10.03 35.30 -2.51
N MET A 166 10.65 34.36 -1.79
CA MET A 166 10.32 32.92 -1.83
C MET A 166 9.02 32.62 -1.07
N ASN A 167 7.91 33.22 -1.51
CA ASN A 167 6.68 33.22 -0.73
C ASN A 167 5.97 31.86 -0.71
N THR A 168 6.13 30.99 -1.71
CA THR A 168 5.51 29.65 -1.69
C THR A 168 6.32 28.68 -0.82
N PHE A 169 7.62 28.91 -0.62
CA PHE A 169 8.40 28.28 0.44
C PHE A 169 7.98 28.81 1.83
N LEU A 170 7.95 30.13 2.01
CA LEU A 170 7.63 30.77 3.29
C LEU A 170 6.20 30.47 3.77
N SER A 171 5.25 30.28 2.86
CA SER A 171 3.87 29.90 3.18
C SER A 171 3.73 28.51 3.78
N VAL A 172 4.61 27.58 3.40
CA VAL A 172 4.67 26.27 4.06
C VAL A 172 5.31 26.44 5.44
N ALA A 173 6.45 27.15 5.48
CA ALA A 173 7.24 27.32 6.69
C ALA A 173 6.53 28.05 7.85
N GLN A 174 5.65 29.01 7.57
CA GLN A 174 4.90 29.74 8.61
C GLN A 174 3.97 28.87 9.47
N GLY A 175 3.73 27.61 9.07
CA GLY A 175 2.98 26.64 9.87
C GLY A 175 3.70 26.20 11.14
N SER A 176 5.03 26.06 11.11
CA SER A 176 5.83 25.59 12.25
C SER A 176 6.48 26.75 13.04
N GLU A 177 6.89 26.44 14.28
CA GLU A 177 7.77 27.28 15.08
C GLU A 177 9.27 26.89 14.91
N GLU A 178 9.57 25.74 14.29
CA GLU A 178 10.94 25.37 13.92
C GLU A 178 11.42 26.22 12.73
N PRO A 179 12.57 26.91 12.81
CA PRO A 179 13.03 27.80 11.74
C PRO A 179 13.30 27.08 10.42
N CYS A 180 12.69 27.55 9.34
CA CYS A 180 13.05 27.09 8.00
C CYS A 180 14.47 27.50 7.61
N LYS A 181 15.11 26.68 6.77
CA LYS A 181 16.46 26.89 6.23
C LYS A 181 16.44 26.72 4.72
N PHE A 182 17.27 27.45 4.00
CA PHE A 182 17.57 27.17 2.60
C PHE A 182 19.05 26.75 2.51
N LEU A 183 19.29 25.47 2.26
CA LEU A 183 20.64 24.93 2.09
C LEU A 183 21.08 25.09 0.65
N GLN A 184 22.33 25.51 0.44
CA GLN A 184 22.97 25.61 -0.87
C GLN A 184 24.38 25.01 -0.80
N ILE A 185 24.74 24.18 -1.79
CA ILE A 185 26.08 23.59 -1.91
C ILE A 185 26.54 23.72 -3.36
N GLU A 186 27.61 24.48 -3.57
CA GLU A 186 28.34 24.57 -4.84
C GLU A 186 29.55 23.64 -4.78
N TYR A 187 29.70 22.73 -5.74
CA TYR A 187 30.91 21.93 -5.96
C TYR A 187 31.49 22.28 -7.33
N ASN A 188 32.71 22.81 -7.35
CA ASN A 188 33.38 23.31 -8.55
C ASN A 188 34.45 22.32 -9.03
N GLY A 189 34.00 21.17 -9.56
CA GLY A 189 34.87 20.08 -9.98
C GLY A 189 35.41 20.20 -11.42
N ALA A 190 34.78 20.98 -12.29
CA ALA A 190 35.23 21.12 -13.67
C ALA A 190 36.56 21.88 -13.77
N ALA A 191 37.29 21.65 -14.87
CA ALA A 191 38.55 22.35 -15.14
C ALA A 191 38.35 23.86 -15.31
N ASN A 192 37.17 24.28 -15.79
CA ASN A 192 36.73 25.67 -15.85
C ASN A 192 35.57 25.90 -14.86
N LYS A 193 35.72 26.92 -14.00
CA LYS A 193 34.70 27.26 -12.99
C LYS A 193 33.43 27.86 -13.59
N ASP A 194 33.53 28.41 -14.80
CA ASP A 194 32.40 29.00 -15.52
C ASP A 194 31.65 27.97 -16.39
N ASP A 195 32.06 26.69 -16.37
CA ASP A 195 31.31 25.62 -17.04
C ASP A 195 29.94 25.45 -16.36
N ARG A 196 28.88 25.50 -17.18
CA ARG A 196 27.48 25.41 -16.73
C ARG A 196 27.30 24.18 -15.83
N PRO A 197 26.66 24.30 -14.65
CA PRO A 197 26.59 23.19 -13.71
C PRO A 197 25.41 22.24 -13.99
N LEU A 198 25.48 21.05 -13.39
CA LEU A 198 24.33 20.22 -13.09
C LEU A 198 23.62 20.79 -11.85
N ALA A 199 22.34 21.15 -11.97
CA ALA A 199 21.53 21.64 -10.87
C ALA A 199 20.70 20.54 -10.23
N LEU A 200 20.77 20.42 -8.90
CA LEU A 200 20.07 19.44 -8.08
C LEU A 200 19.15 20.16 -7.08
N VAL A 201 17.86 19.80 -7.02
CA VAL A 201 16.87 20.42 -6.10
C VAL A 201 16.13 19.36 -5.29
N GLY A 202 16.29 19.37 -3.96
CA GLY A 202 15.68 18.35 -3.09
C GLY A 202 14.51 18.87 -2.25
N LYS A 203 13.36 18.17 -2.27
CA LYS A 203 12.27 18.43 -1.31
C LYS A 203 12.77 18.17 0.12
N GLY A 204 12.73 19.20 0.97
CA GLY A 204 13.27 19.19 2.33
C GLY A 204 12.23 19.27 3.44
N ILE A 205 11.08 18.61 3.30
CA ILE A 205 10.05 18.64 4.35
C ILE A 205 10.42 17.65 5.47
N THR A 206 11.03 18.15 6.54
CA THR A 206 11.53 17.33 7.66
C THR A 206 10.43 16.66 8.49
N MET A 207 9.22 17.22 8.46
CA MET A 207 7.99 16.57 8.92
C MET A 207 6.81 17.09 8.11
N ASP A 208 6.01 16.19 7.56
CA ASP A 208 4.76 16.55 6.87
C ASP A 208 3.53 16.00 7.59
N THR A 209 2.75 16.91 8.19
CA THR A 209 1.45 16.58 8.77
C THR A 209 0.28 16.88 7.83
N GLY A 210 0.54 17.47 6.65
CA GLY A 210 -0.45 18.00 5.73
C GLY A 210 -0.94 19.41 6.04
N GLY A 211 -0.44 20.04 7.11
CA GLY A 211 -0.88 21.37 7.54
C GLY A 211 -2.34 21.37 8.00
N LEU A 212 -3.13 22.36 7.54
CA LEU A 212 -4.57 22.43 7.86
C LEU A 212 -5.41 21.37 7.11
N SER A 213 -4.94 20.89 5.97
CA SER A 213 -5.42 19.69 5.27
C SER A 213 -4.81 18.42 5.90
N LEU A 214 -4.94 18.31 7.22
CA LEU A 214 -4.28 17.32 8.07
C LEU A 214 -4.40 15.87 7.57
N LYS A 215 -3.27 15.17 7.45
CA LYS A 215 -3.23 13.74 7.12
C LYS A 215 -3.94 12.89 8.19
N PRO A 216 -4.49 11.72 7.82
CA PRO A 216 -4.92 10.72 8.81
C PRO A 216 -3.76 10.29 9.72
N GLY A 217 -4.04 9.95 10.98
CA GLY A 217 -2.99 9.56 11.94
C GLY A 217 -2.29 8.22 11.64
N ALA A 218 -2.86 7.38 10.77
CA ALA A 218 -2.22 6.13 10.36
C ALA A 218 -1.05 6.41 9.41
N SER A 219 0.13 5.84 9.72
CA SER A 219 1.38 6.00 8.95
C SER A 219 1.91 7.44 8.83
N MET A 220 1.38 8.40 9.59
CA MET A 220 1.89 9.78 9.63
C MET A 220 3.35 9.82 10.15
N ASP A 221 3.78 8.84 10.94
CA ASP A 221 5.17 8.73 11.40
C ASP A 221 6.17 8.56 10.25
N LEU A 222 5.76 7.95 9.13
CA LEU A 222 6.60 7.78 7.94
C LEU A 222 6.92 9.12 7.25
N MET A 223 6.18 10.18 7.55
CA MET A 223 6.40 11.52 6.99
C MET A 223 7.66 12.21 7.53
N ARG A 224 8.40 11.57 8.46
CA ARG A 224 9.82 11.87 8.72
C ARG A 224 10.70 11.70 7.47
N GLY A 225 10.33 10.76 6.59
CA GLY A 225 11.00 10.50 5.32
C GLY A 225 10.68 11.50 4.21
N ASP A 226 9.82 12.51 4.48
CA ASP A 226 9.35 13.45 3.46
C ASP A 226 10.40 14.53 3.07
N CYS A 227 11.56 14.48 3.73
CA CYS A 227 12.79 15.16 3.34
C CYS A 227 13.67 14.29 2.41
N GLY A 228 13.17 13.13 1.95
CA GLY A 228 13.94 12.17 1.16
C GLY A 228 14.57 12.75 -0.09
N GLY A 229 13.91 13.71 -0.73
CA GLY A 229 14.46 14.45 -1.88
C GLY A 229 15.72 15.24 -1.54
N ALA A 230 15.73 15.95 -0.42
CA ALA A 230 16.91 16.64 0.10
C ALA A 230 17.97 15.65 0.60
N CYS A 231 17.57 14.56 1.26
CA CYS A 231 18.49 13.53 1.77
C CYS A 231 19.31 12.87 0.66
N THR A 232 18.64 12.42 -0.41
CA THR A 232 19.27 11.70 -1.53
C THR A 232 20.19 12.62 -2.34
N LEU A 233 19.77 13.85 -2.60
CA LEU A 233 20.57 14.81 -3.38
C LEU A 233 21.72 15.44 -2.57
N LEU A 234 21.56 15.64 -1.26
CA LEU A 234 22.67 15.99 -0.36
C LEU A 234 23.76 14.93 -0.42
N ALA A 235 23.39 13.66 -0.21
CA ALA A 235 24.32 12.55 -0.22
C ALA A 235 24.93 12.31 -1.61
N THR A 236 24.15 12.51 -2.68
CA THR A 236 24.66 12.47 -4.07
C THR A 236 25.73 13.54 -4.30
N THR A 237 25.48 14.78 -3.86
CA THR A 237 26.45 15.88 -3.98
C THR A 237 27.72 15.60 -3.17
N GLN A 238 27.59 14.99 -1.98
CA GLN A 238 28.71 14.57 -1.15
C GLN A 238 29.56 13.51 -1.88
N ALA A 239 28.92 12.49 -2.44
CA ALA A 239 29.61 11.45 -3.21
C ALA A 239 30.32 12.01 -4.45
N ILE A 240 29.66 12.87 -5.23
CA ILE A 240 30.24 13.54 -6.40
C ILE A 240 31.54 14.27 -6.03
N ALA A 241 31.53 15.00 -4.90
CA ALA A 241 32.70 15.73 -4.43
C ALA A 241 33.79 14.80 -3.84
N LYS A 242 33.42 13.73 -3.11
CA LYS A 242 34.36 12.69 -2.63
C LYS A 242 35.04 11.93 -3.78
N LEU A 243 34.30 11.66 -4.87
CA LEU A 243 34.81 11.04 -6.10
C LEU A 243 35.64 12.02 -6.95
N LYS A 244 35.63 13.31 -6.62
CA LYS A 244 36.30 14.39 -7.36
C LYS A 244 35.92 14.41 -8.85
N LEU A 245 34.62 14.21 -9.15
CA LEU A 245 34.16 14.19 -10.55
C LEU A 245 34.46 15.54 -11.25
N PRO A 246 34.93 15.54 -12.51
CA PRO A 246 35.33 16.75 -13.23
C PRO A 246 34.15 17.53 -13.82
N ILE A 247 33.14 17.84 -13.00
CA ILE A 247 31.94 18.60 -13.37
C ILE A 247 31.57 19.61 -12.27
N ASN A 248 30.89 20.69 -12.64
CA ASN A 248 30.32 21.64 -11.68
C ASN A 248 28.92 21.18 -11.27
N VAL A 249 28.61 21.24 -9.98
CA VAL A 249 27.30 20.87 -9.41
C VAL A 249 26.83 21.94 -8.45
N ILE A 250 25.56 22.33 -8.55
CA ILE A 250 24.86 23.20 -7.60
C ILE A 250 23.69 22.41 -7.03
N PHE A 251 23.68 22.22 -5.70
CA PHE A 251 22.57 21.60 -4.97
C PHE A 251 21.88 22.64 -4.08
N VAL A 252 20.54 22.61 -4.07
CA VAL A 252 19.74 23.37 -3.09
C VAL A 252 18.64 22.51 -2.46
N ALA A 253 18.32 22.82 -1.21
CA ALA A 253 17.18 22.24 -0.50
C ALA A 253 16.44 23.31 0.34
N PRO A 254 15.18 23.65 0.01
CA PRO A 254 14.29 24.36 0.92
C PRO A 254 13.85 23.40 2.04
N LEU A 255 14.32 23.65 3.26
CA LEU A 255 14.13 22.81 4.44
C LEU A 255 13.13 23.45 5.41
N THR A 256 12.05 22.74 5.73
CA THR A 256 11.05 23.19 6.69
C THR A 256 10.20 22.02 7.21
N GLU A 257 9.25 22.27 8.09
CA GLU A 257 8.16 21.36 8.44
C GLU A 257 6.84 21.90 7.86
N ASN A 258 5.88 21.03 7.59
CA ASN A 258 4.51 21.40 7.25
C ASN A 258 3.58 21.05 8.42
N MET A 259 3.18 22.07 9.19
CA MET A 259 2.51 21.93 10.50
C MET A 259 1.20 22.73 10.57
N PRO A 260 0.13 22.20 11.18
CA PRO A 260 -1.07 22.97 11.51
C PRO A 260 -0.77 23.94 12.66
N SER A 261 -1.09 25.21 12.48
CA SER A 261 -1.06 26.21 13.53
C SER A 261 -2.01 27.36 13.22
N GLY A 262 -2.16 28.32 14.14
CA GLY A 262 -2.90 29.56 13.89
C GLY A 262 -2.27 30.48 12.83
N LYS A 263 -1.05 30.18 12.37
CA LYS A 263 -0.30 30.91 11.33
C LYS A 263 -0.19 30.15 10.01
N ALA A 264 -0.62 28.87 9.97
CA ALA A 264 -0.45 28.01 8.81
C ALA A 264 -1.22 28.54 7.58
N THR A 265 -0.71 28.23 6.39
CA THR A 265 -1.44 28.45 5.13
C THR A 265 -2.77 27.70 5.13
N LYS A 266 -3.76 28.29 4.48
CA LYS A 266 -5.15 27.85 4.46
C LYS A 266 -5.55 27.44 3.05
N PRO A 267 -6.40 26.41 2.89
CA PRO A 267 -7.11 26.18 1.64
C PRO A 267 -7.85 27.46 1.19
N GLY A 268 -7.57 27.91 -0.03
CA GLY A 268 -8.06 29.16 -0.62
C GLY A 268 -7.09 30.34 -0.58
N ASP A 269 -5.93 30.23 0.07
CA ASP A 269 -4.89 31.27 0.00
C ASP A 269 -4.27 31.34 -1.41
N ILE A 270 -4.11 32.55 -1.95
CA ILE A 270 -3.37 32.80 -3.20
C ILE A 270 -2.03 33.45 -2.87
N ILE A 271 -0.94 32.84 -3.34
CA ILE A 271 0.44 33.23 -3.00
C ILE A 271 1.22 33.55 -4.28
N THR A 272 1.88 34.70 -4.33
CA THR A 272 2.78 35.09 -5.43
C THR A 272 4.16 34.50 -5.20
N SER A 273 4.55 33.48 -5.97
CA SER A 273 5.89 32.86 -5.94
C SER A 273 7.02 33.83 -6.29
N MET A 274 8.28 33.42 -6.07
CA MET A 274 9.48 34.13 -6.49
C MET A 274 9.48 34.43 -8.00
N SER A 275 8.88 33.56 -8.81
CA SER A 275 8.72 33.74 -10.27
C SER A 275 7.73 34.84 -10.67
N GLY A 276 6.95 35.37 -9.73
CA GLY A 276 5.81 36.26 -9.98
C GLY A 276 4.50 35.53 -10.29
N LYS A 277 4.53 34.23 -10.66
CA LYS A 277 3.30 33.42 -10.83
C LYS A 277 2.55 33.29 -9.51
N THR A 278 1.23 33.43 -9.58
CA THR A 278 0.29 33.26 -8.46
C THR A 278 -0.18 31.82 -8.35
N VAL A 279 -0.21 31.30 -7.11
CA VAL A 279 -0.62 29.92 -6.80
C VAL A 279 -1.75 29.92 -5.79
N ASN A 280 -2.89 29.35 -6.17
CA ASN A 280 -4.01 29.07 -5.29
C ASN A 280 -3.78 27.73 -4.57
N VAL A 281 -3.68 27.76 -3.25
CA VAL A 281 -3.49 26.58 -2.41
C VAL A 281 -4.85 25.97 -2.10
N LEU A 282 -5.25 24.93 -2.82
CA LEU A 282 -6.52 24.22 -2.56
C LEU A 282 -6.36 23.10 -1.54
N ASN A 283 -5.14 22.62 -1.31
CA ASN A 283 -4.81 21.58 -0.34
C ASN A 283 -3.41 21.85 0.24
N THR A 284 -3.27 21.94 1.57
CA THR A 284 -1.97 22.20 2.23
C THR A 284 -1.11 20.95 2.38
N ASP A 285 -1.64 19.78 2.03
CA ASP A 285 -0.96 18.47 1.86
C ASP A 285 -0.34 18.32 0.44
N ALA A 286 -0.23 19.45 -0.28
CA ALA A 286 0.49 19.58 -1.54
C ALA A 286 1.52 20.71 -1.43
N GLU A 287 2.25 20.71 -0.32
CA GLU A 287 3.30 21.63 0.12
C GLU A 287 4.62 21.44 -0.63
N GLY A 288 4.99 20.20 -0.97
CA GLY A 288 6.30 19.87 -1.52
C GLY A 288 6.57 20.57 -2.83
N ARG A 289 5.53 20.75 -3.64
CA ARG A 289 5.62 21.52 -4.90
C ARG A 289 5.69 23.02 -4.67
N LEU A 290 5.15 23.55 -3.57
CA LEU A 290 5.22 24.96 -3.20
C LEU A 290 6.64 25.35 -2.75
N VAL A 291 7.30 24.49 -1.95
CA VAL A 291 8.70 24.73 -1.55
C VAL A 291 9.66 24.54 -2.73
N LEU A 292 9.41 23.56 -3.60
CA LEU A 292 10.21 23.32 -4.79
C LEU A 292 10.07 24.43 -5.84
N ALA A 293 8.89 25.05 -6.00
CA ALA A 293 8.65 26.10 -6.98
C ALA A 293 9.66 27.26 -6.88
N ASP A 294 9.84 27.82 -5.68
CA ASP A 294 10.79 28.90 -5.45
C ASP A 294 12.25 28.44 -5.63
N ALA A 295 12.58 27.21 -5.21
CA ALA A 295 13.93 26.64 -5.32
C ALA A 295 14.33 26.33 -6.78
N LEU A 296 13.41 25.80 -7.59
CA LEU A 296 13.57 25.55 -9.02
C LEU A 296 13.75 26.86 -9.79
N TYR A 297 12.96 27.88 -9.47
CA TYR A 297 13.09 29.19 -10.11
C TYR A 297 14.42 29.86 -9.73
N TYR A 298 14.79 29.83 -8.45
CA TYR A 298 16.08 30.32 -7.96
C TYR A 298 17.27 29.68 -8.67
N ILE A 299 17.35 28.34 -8.71
CA ILE A 299 18.52 27.66 -9.26
C ILE A 299 18.61 27.82 -10.78
N SER A 300 17.49 27.77 -11.50
CA SER A 300 17.44 27.88 -12.96
C SER A 300 17.72 29.30 -13.46
N THR A 301 17.35 30.34 -12.71
CA THR A 301 17.65 31.73 -13.08
C THR A 301 19.04 32.19 -12.65
N LYS A 302 19.55 31.74 -11.49
CA LYS A 302 20.81 32.23 -10.92
C LYS A 302 22.08 31.58 -11.48
N TYR A 303 22.03 30.31 -11.89
CA TYR A 303 23.24 29.51 -12.19
C TYR A 303 23.35 29.04 -13.65
N ASP A 304 22.40 29.38 -14.53
CA ASP A 304 22.28 28.86 -15.91
C ASP A 304 22.72 27.38 -16.11
N PRO A 305 22.13 26.44 -15.35
CA PRO A 305 22.54 25.04 -15.42
C PRO A 305 22.22 24.42 -16.79
N HIS A 306 23.04 23.47 -17.24
CA HIS A 306 22.75 22.72 -18.48
C HIS A 306 21.60 21.71 -18.29
N THR A 307 21.43 21.21 -17.07
CA THR A 307 20.39 20.26 -16.69
C THR A 307 19.95 20.56 -15.26
N VAL A 308 18.64 20.57 -15.03
CA VAL A 308 18.03 20.63 -13.70
C VAL A 308 17.43 19.25 -13.38
N ILE A 309 17.73 18.71 -12.21
CA ILE A 309 17.09 17.50 -11.68
C ILE A 309 16.53 17.84 -10.30
N ASP A 310 15.23 17.64 -10.10
CA ASP A 310 14.65 17.64 -8.76
C ASP A 310 14.24 16.25 -8.30
N CYS A 311 14.33 16.04 -7.00
CA CYS A 311 13.99 14.78 -6.35
C CYS A 311 13.06 15.07 -5.17
N ALA A 312 11.95 14.34 -5.08
CA ALA A 312 10.94 14.60 -4.06
C ALA A 312 10.06 13.38 -3.75
N THR A 313 9.75 13.18 -2.47
CA THR A 313 8.63 12.36 -2.00
C THR A 313 7.34 13.14 -2.27
N LEU A 314 6.92 13.23 -3.54
CA LEU A 314 5.98 14.28 -3.94
C LEU A 314 4.52 13.85 -3.91
N THR A 315 4.20 12.62 -4.32
CA THR A 315 2.80 12.20 -4.44
C THR A 315 2.51 10.77 -3.99
N GLY A 316 1.45 10.61 -3.19
CA GLY A 316 0.82 9.29 -2.96
C GLY A 316 0.30 8.64 -4.25
N ALA A 317 0.05 9.43 -5.31
CA ALA A 317 -0.28 8.93 -6.63
C ALA A 317 0.85 8.11 -7.26
N MET A 318 2.12 8.46 -7.02
CA MET A 318 3.27 7.67 -7.51
C MET A 318 3.38 6.32 -6.79
N VAL A 319 3.09 6.29 -5.48
CA VAL A 319 3.03 5.04 -4.70
C VAL A 319 2.00 4.07 -5.31
N ILE A 320 0.82 4.57 -5.69
CA ILE A 320 -0.22 3.76 -6.34
C ILE A 320 0.17 3.34 -7.77
N ALA A 321 0.93 4.16 -8.49
CA ALA A 321 1.31 3.89 -9.87
C ALA A 321 2.45 2.86 -10.01
N LEU A 322 3.49 2.95 -9.18
CA LEU A 322 4.75 2.19 -9.34
C LEU A 322 5.16 1.35 -8.11
N GLY A 323 4.55 1.56 -6.94
CA GLY A 323 4.96 0.94 -5.68
C GLY A 323 6.41 1.25 -5.29
N GLU A 324 7.05 0.35 -4.54
CA GLU A 324 8.44 0.50 -4.07
C GLU A 324 9.52 0.15 -5.12
N ALA A 325 9.13 -0.39 -6.28
CA ALA A 325 10.08 -0.92 -7.26
C ALA A 325 10.83 0.18 -8.04
N TYR A 326 10.12 1.20 -8.52
CA TYR A 326 10.63 2.24 -9.41
C TYR A 326 10.41 3.64 -8.84
N SER A 327 11.37 4.53 -9.04
CA SER A 327 11.16 5.98 -8.90
C SER A 327 10.60 6.54 -10.22
N GLY A 328 9.57 7.38 -10.17
CA GLY A 328 8.92 7.89 -11.39
C GLY A 328 9.61 9.14 -11.92
N VAL A 329 9.96 9.16 -13.21
CA VAL A 329 10.72 10.25 -13.85
C VAL A 329 9.90 10.93 -14.93
N PHE A 330 9.78 12.25 -14.82
CA PHE A 330 9.22 13.13 -15.82
C PHE A 330 10.36 13.96 -16.41
N ALA A 331 10.77 13.68 -17.65
CA ALA A 331 11.90 14.35 -18.30
C ALA A 331 11.47 15.09 -19.57
N THR A 332 11.99 16.32 -19.77
CA THR A 332 11.68 17.16 -20.94
C THR A 332 12.34 16.68 -22.24
N SER A 333 13.35 15.83 -22.17
CA SER A 333 14.01 15.23 -23.34
C SER A 333 14.14 13.71 -23.23
N ASP A 334 14.11 13.04 -24.38
CA ASP A 334 14.38 11.60 -24.48
C ASP A 334 15.83 11.26 -24.13
N THR A 335 16.76 12.18 -24.41
CA THR A 335 18.19 12.05 -24.09
C THR A 335 18.42 12.03 -22.58
N LEU A 336 17.80 12.96 -21.83
CA LEU A 336 17.90 12.99 -20.37
C LEU A 336 17.24 11.76 -19.74
N TRP A 337 16.05 11.38 -20.20
CA TRP A 337 15.40 10.14 -19.79
C TRP A 337 16.32 8.92 -20.00
N SER A 338 16.90 8.78 -21.20
CA SER A 338 17.70 7.60 -21.55
C SER A 338 18.96 7.49 -20.69
N LYS A 339 19.64 8.61 -20.42
CA LYS A 339 20.80 8.66 -19.51
C LYS A 339 20.42 8.30 -18.06
N LEU A 340 19.33 8.86 -17.54
CA LEU A 340 18.84 8.53 -16.20
C LEU A 340 18.45 7.06 -16.10
N ASN A 341 17.71 6.54 -17.07
CA ASN A 341 17.30 5.15 -17.12
C ASN A 341 18.51 4.20 -17.17
N GLN A 342 19.53 4.51 -17.98
CA GLN A 342 20.76 3.70 -18.04
C GLN A 342 21.46 3.65 -16.69
N ALA A 343 21.71 4.80 -16.06
CA ALA A 343 22.28 4.87 -14.71
C ALA A 343 21.42 4.13 -13.65
N GLY A 344 20.08 4.14 -13.82
CA GLY A 344 19.14 3.36 -13.01
C GLY A 344 19.24 1.84 -13.19
N LEU A 345 19.60 1.37 -14.39
CA LEU A 345 19.84 -0.03 -14.70
C LEU A 345 21.22 -0.50 -14.23
N ASP A 346 22.26 0.32 -14.43
CA ASP A 346 23.65 0.01 -14.06
C ASP A 346 23.80 -0.20 -12.55
N GLU A 347 23.12 0.63 -11.75
CA GLU A 347 23.09 0.52 -10.30
C GLU A 347 21.98 -0.39 -9.75
N ASP A 348 21.04 -0.83 -10.60
CA ASP A 348 19.84 -1.56 -10.20
C ASP A 348 19.13 -0.82 -9.04
N ASP A 349 18.83 0.45 -9.32
CA ASP A 349 18.01 1.38 -8.53
C ASP A 349 17.18 2.19 -9.52
N LYS A 350 16.05 1.57 -9.88
CA LYS A 350 15.43 1.72 -11.20
C LYS A 350 14.49 2.93 -11.28
N PHE A 351 14.46 3.50 -12.48
CA PHE A 351 13.52 4.55 -12.87
C PHE A 351 12.43 4.01 -13.80
N TRP A 352 11.28 4.68 -13.82
CA TRP A 352 10.25 4.46 -14.83
C TRP A 352 9.78 5.80 -15.40
N ARG A 353 9.61 5.89 -16.72
CA ARG A 353 9.19 7.15 -17.36
C ARG A 353 7.70 7.39 -17.17
N MET A 354 7.37 8.61 -16.76
CA MET A 354 5.99 9.08 -16.61
C MET A 354 5.67 10.13 -17.68
N PRO A 355 4.42 10.24 -18.14
CA PRO A 355 4.03 11.16 -19.21
C PRO A 355 4.09 12.62 -18.74
N PHE A 356 4.81 13.47 -19.46
CA PHE A 356 5.07 14.87 -19.09
C PHE A 356 4.44 15.86 -20.07
N ASP A 357 3.12 15.74 -20.26
CA ASP A 357 2.35 16.45 -21.29
C ASP A 357 1.62 17.69 -20.74
N ASP A 358 1.59 18.78 -21.50
CA ASP A 358 0.92 20.04 -21.12
C ASP A 358 -0.62 19.90 -21.02
N PHE A 359 -1.21 18.80 -21.49
CA PHE A 359 -2.59 18.41 -21.18
C PHE A 359 -2.91 18.46 -19.69
N TYR A 360 -1.96 18.06 -18.82
CA TYR A 360 -2.17 18.06 -17.37
C TYR A 360 -2.27 19.48 -16.79
N LEU A 361 -1.73 20.50 -17.46
CA LEU A 361 -1.83 21.91 -17.03
C LEU A 361 -3.29 22.38 -16.95
N LYS A 362 -4.17 21.84 -17.81
CA LYS A 362 -5.62 22.12 -17.83
C LYS A 362 -6.34 21.74 -16.52
N GLN A 363 -5.76 20.84 -15.74
CA GLN A 363 -6.32 20.42 -14.46
C GLN A 363 -5.95 21.38 -13.32
N ILE A 364 -4.93 22.23 -13.51
CA ILE A 364 -4.43 23.16 -12.49
C ILE A 364 -4.56 24.64 -12.85
N ASN A 365 -4.99 25.01 -14.06
CA ASN A 365 -5.11 26.43 -14.48
C ASN A 365 -6.55 27.00 -14.44
N HIS A 366 -7.45 26.38 -13.67
CA HIS A 366 -8.90 26.67 -13.68
C HIS A 366 -9.38 27.61 -12.56
N THR A 367 -8.48 28.38 -11.92
CA THR A 367 -8.78 29.16 -10.71
C THR A 367 -8.54 30.67 -10.89
N ALA A 368 -8.75 31.45 -9.83
CA ALA A 368 -8.48 32.89 -9.80
C ALA A 368 -6.97 33.25 -9.71
N ALA A 369 -6.09 32.25 -9.70
CA ALA A 369 -4.64 32.38 -9.77
C ALA A 369 -4.11 31.63 -11.00
N ASP A 370 -2.88 31.96 -11.44
CA ASP A 370 -2.24 31.34 -12.61
C ASP A 370 -2.20 29.81 -12.52
N LEU A 371 -2.00 29.28 -11.31
CA LEU A 371 -1.96 27.85 -11.01
C LEU A 371 -2.72 27.52 -9.72
N ALA A 372 -3.28 26.32 -9.65
CA ALA A 372 -3.70 25.65 -8.43
C ALA A 372 -2.62 24.65 -8.00
N ASN A 373 -2.38 24.50 -6.69
CA ASN A 373 -1.39 23.54 -6.22
C ASN A 373 -1.84 22.06 -6.28
N THR A 374 -3.03 21.76 -6.80
CA THR A 374 -3.49 20.38 -7.04
C THR A 374 -4.49 20.31 -8.20
N GLY A 375 -4.41 19.24 -9.00
CA GLY A 375 -5.34 18.93 -10.09
C GLY A 375 -6.43 17.92 -9.71
N GLY A 376 -6.50 17.51 -8.44
CA GLY A 376 -7.40 16.47 -7.95
C GLY A 376 -6.79 15.07 -7.97
N ARG A 377 -7.65 14.04 -7.98
CA ARG A 377 -7.22 12.62 -7.87
C ARG A 377 -6.65 12.01 -9.15
N PRO A 378 -7.24 12.21 -10.36
CA PRO A 378 -6.72 11.62 -11.58
C PRO A 378 -5.32 12.17 -11.89
N ALA A 379 -4.38 11.30 -12.28
CA ALA A 379 -3.02 11.70 -12.67
C ALA A 379 -2.32 12.65 -11.67
N GLY A 380 -2.51 12.45 -10.36
CA GLY A 380 -1.96 13.31 -9.30
C GLY A 380 -0.44 13.52 -9.38
N ALA A 381 0.32 12.51 -9.83
CA ALA A 381 1.75 12.61 -10.10
C ALA A 381 2.06 13.52 -11.30
N CYS A 382 1.36 13.34 -12.42
CA CYS A 382 1.58 14.14 -13.62
C CYS A 382 1.16 15.62 -13.42
N THR A 383 0.09 15.87 -12.67
CA THR A 383 -0.32 17.25 -12.30
C THR A 383 0.62 17.89 -11.28
N ALA A 384 1.38 17.11 -10.50
CA ALA A 384 2.46 17.62 -9.68
C ALA A 384 3.70 17.96 -10.51
N ALA A 385 4.13 17.07 -11.41
CA ALA A 385 5.23 17.32 -12.32
C ALA A 385 4.99 18.54 -13.24
N ILE A 386 3.78 18.65 -13.81
CA ILE A 386 3.44 19.79 -14.69
C ILE A 386 3.36 21.11 -13.92
N PHE A 387 3.01 21.09 -12.63
CA PHE A 387 3.10 22.25 -11.75
C PHE A 387 4.57 22.67 -11.59
N LEU A 388 5.48 21.72 -11.28
CA LEU A 388 6.91 22.03 -11.12
C LEU A 388 7.55 22.57 -12.41
N LYS A 389 7.19 22.02 -13.58
CA LYS A 389 7.63 22.52 -14.92
C LYS A 389 7.45 24.03 -15.05
N GLN A 390 6.40 24.61 -14.46
CA GLN A 390 6.08 26.03 -14.56
C GLN A 390 7.09 26.96 -13.86
N PHE A 391 7.98 26.43 -13.02
CA PHE A 391 8.95 27.21 -12.26
C PHE A 391 10.41 26.98 -12.69
N VAL A 392 10.64 26.15 -13.71
CA VAL A 392 11.97 26.00 -14.32
C VAL A 392 12.04 26.93 -15.53
N GLU A 393 12.88 27.96 -15.47
CA GLU A 393 13.05 28.86 -16.62
C GLU A 393 13.93 28.20 -17.70
N GLY A 394 13.82 28.62 -18.97
CA GLY A 394 14.74 28.21 -20.04
C GLY A 394 14.62 26.77 -20.58
N ILE A 395 13.61 26.00 -20.19
CA ILE A 395 13.34 24.63 -20.68
C ILE A 395 12.32 24.55 -21.84
N GLU A 396 11.63 25.64 -22.14
CA GLU A 396 10.65 25.74 -23.22
C GLU A 396 11.21 26.54 -24.39
N GLU A 397 10.80 26.21 -25.61
CA GLU A 397 11.11 27.02 -26.78
C GLU A 397 10.33 28.34 -26.71
N LYS A 398 11.06 29.46 -26.60
CA LYS A 398 10.47 30.81 -26.54
C LYS A 398 11.04 31.65 -27.68
N GLU A 399 10.16 32.29 -28.46
CA GLU A 399 10.54 33.19 -29.56
C GLU A 399 11.46 32.54 -30.63
N GLY A 400 11.31 31.23 -30.87
CA GLY A 400 12.17 30.46 -31.79
C GLY A 400 13.57 30.18 -31.26
N LYS A 401 13.84 30.43 -29.97
CA LYS A 401 15.08 30.03 -29.29
C LYS A 401 14.87 28.66 -28.66
N GLN A 402 15.71 27.72 -29.07
CA GLN A 402 15.72 26.35 -28.53
C GLN A 402 15.92 26.32 -27.00
N PRO A 403 15.39 25.30 -26.30
CA PRO A 403 15.60 25.13 -24.86
C PRO A 403 17.08 25.22 -24.48
N THR A 404 17.38 26.06 -23.50
CA THR A 404 18.76 26.29 -23.03
C THR A 404 19.26 25.19 -22.11
N ARG A 405 18.34 24.41 -21.51
CA ARG A 405 18.64 23.39 -20.51
C ARG A 405 17.60 22.27 -20.51
N GLU A 406 18.01 21.09 -20.06
CA GLU A 406 17.14 19.93 -19.85
C GLU A 406 16.57 19.94 -18.42
N TYR A 407 15.41 19.31 -18.20
CA TYR A 407 14.80 19.18 -16.87
C TYR A 407 14.22 17.79 -16.64
N ALA A 408 14.47 17.22 -15.45
CA ALA A 408 13.77 16.04 -14.95
C ALA A 408 13.28 16.22 -13.51
N HIS A 409 12.01 15.87 -13.29
CA HIS A 409 11.43 15.66 -11.97
C HIS A 409 11.44 14.16 -11.63
N ILE A 410 11.92 13.80 -10.44
CA ILE A 410 11.94 12.43 -9.92
C ILE A 410 11.04 12.34 -8.67
N ASP A 411 9.86 11.73 -8.82
CA ASP A 411 8.98 11.40 -7.69
C ASP A 411 9.41 10.05 -7.08
N ILE A 412 9.89 10.12 -5.84
CA ILE A 412 10.43 9.01 -5.07
C ILE A 412 9.50 8.58 -3.93
N ALA A 413 8.25 9.07 -3.88
CA ALA A 413 7.31 8.71 -2.82
C ALA A 413 7.06 7.20 -2.75
N GLY A 414 7.01 6.52 -3.90
CA GLY A 414 6.90 5.06 -3.97
C GLY A 414 8.12 4.34 -3.43
N SER A 415 9.32 4.78 -3.82
CA SER A 415 10.61 4.16 -3.46
C SER A 415 11.18 4.61 -2.12
N MET A 416 10.50 5.48 -1.37
CA MET A 416 10.92 6.07 -0.09
C MET A 416 11.23 5.02 0.99
N GLU A 417 10.33 4.05 1.19
CA GLU A 417 10.45 2.96 2.16
C GLU A 417 10.77 1.64 1.45
N CYS A 418 11.58 0.78 2.07
CA CYS A 418 11.67 -0.63 1.74
C CYS A 418 10.84 -1.45 2.73
N THR A 419 9.66 -1.91 2.28
CA THR A 419 8.76 -2.74 3.10
C THR A 419 9.19 -4.21 3.09
N LYS A 420 9.71 -4.70 1.95
CA LYS A 420 10.17 -6.08 1.73
C LYS A 420 11.69 -6.13 1.48
N PRO A 421 12.52 -6.39 2.51
CA PRO A 421 13.97 -6.31 2.39
C PRO A 421 14.60 -7.51 1.65
N GLU A 422 14.96 -7.29 0.38
CA GLU A 422 15.69 -8.25 -0.46
C GLU A 422 17.11 -7.73 -0.81
N GLY A 423 18.07 -8.65 -1.02
CA GLY A 423 19.43 -8.32 -1.47
C GLY A 423 20.12 -7.28 -0.57
N PRO A 424 20.63 -6.14 -1.09
CA PRO A 424 21.25 -5.07 -0.29
C PRO A 424 20.25 -4.28 0.57
N ASN A 425 18.95 -4.31 0.25
CA ASN A 425 17.96 -3.48 0.93
C ASN A 425 17.68 -4.01 2.34
N VAL A 426 17.54 -3.11 3.33
CA VAL A 426 17.04 -3.45 4.68
C VAL A 426 15.82 -2.60 5.00
N LYS A 427 14.94 -3.14 5.85
CA LYS A 427 13.63 -2.55 6.16
C LYS A 427 13.78 -1.14 6.74
N GLY A 428 12.86 -0.25 6.36
CA GLY A 428 12.87 1.16 6.72
C GLY A 428 13.18 2.03 5.50
N MET A 429 13.68 3.23 5.72
CA MET A 429 13.98 4.18 4.64
C MET A 429 15.04 3.65 3.68
N SER A 430 14.84 3.89 2.40
CA SER A 430 15.62 3.27 1.32
C SER A 430 16.84 4.10 0.91
N GLY A 431 16.79 5.43 1.04
CA GLY A 431 17.80 6.35 0.50
C GLY A 431 17.91 6.31 -1.03
N ARG A 432 16.91 5.77 -1.72
CA ARG A 432 16.87 5.70 -3.19
C ARG A 432 16.33 7.02 -3.77
N PRO A 433 16.79 7.47 -4.95
CA PRO A 433 17.63 6.77 -5.92
C PRO A 433 19.11 7.25 -5.90
N THR A 434 19.69 7.49 -4.72
CA THR A 434 21.02 8.14 -4.56
C THR A 434 22.10 7.59 -5.50
N ARG A 435 22.25 6.26 -5.58
CA ARG A 435 23.32 5.65 -6.40
C ARG A 435 23.16 5.94 -7.90
N SER A 436 21.93 5.89 -8.43
CA SER A 436 21.69 6.15 -9.86
C SER A 436 21.88 7.61 -10.24
N ILE A 437 21.68 8.56 -9.32
CA ILE A 437 21.97 9.99 -9.60
C ILE A 437 23.47 10.26 -9.53
N ILE A 438 24.21 9.61 -8.62
CA ILE A 438 25.69 9.62 -8.63
C ILE A 438 26.22 9.03 -9.94
N GLU A 439 25.67 7.90 -10.38
CA GLU A 439 26.09 7.24 -11.62
C GLU A 439 25.76 8.07 -12.87
N TYR A 440 24.59 8.72 -12.93
CA TYR A 440 24.28 9.70 -13.97
C TYR A 440 25.31 10.84 -14.03
N ALA A 441 25.69 11.40 -12.87
CA ALA A 441 26.70 12.45 -12.78
C ALA A 441 28.10 11.95 -13.21
N ARG A 442 28.45 10.70 -12.89
CA ARG A 442 29.69 10.05 -13.33
C ARG A 442 29.71 9.87 -14.85
N GLN A 443 28.62 9.38 -15.44
CA GLN A 443 28.50 9.20 -16.90
C GLN A 443 28.54 10.53 -17.64
N LEU A 444 27.92 11.58 -17.09
CA LEU A 444 28.03 12.95 -17.60
C LEU A 444 29.50 13.43 -17.64
N ALA A 445 30.24 13.21 -16.53
CA ALA A 445 31.64 13.60 -16.43
C ALA A 445 32.56 12.85 -17.41
N SER A 446 32.38 11.54 -17.59
CA SER A 446 33.17 10.75 -18.56
C SER A 446 32.96 11.22 -20.01
N ASN A 447 31.73 11.61 -20.38
CA ASN A 447 31.44 12.13 -21.72
C ASN A 447 32.13 13.48 -22.01
N TYR A 448 32.28 14.35 -21.00
CA TYR A 448 33.04 15.59 -21.12
C TYR A 448 34.53 15.34 -21.45
N PHE A 449 35.13 14.30 -20.87
CA PHE A 449 36.53 13.94 -21.12
C PHE A 449 36.75 13.48 -22.57
N ALA A 450 35.85 12.65 -23.11
CA ALA A 450 35.88 12.19 -24.50
C ALA A 450 35.79 13.36 -25.51
N PHE A 451 34.94 14.36 -25.23
CA PHE A 451 34.77 15.54 -26.08
C PHE A 451 35.99 16.49 -26.05
N CYS A 452 36.70 16.56 -24.91
CA CYS A 452 37.93 17.34 -24.80
C CYS A 452 39.12 16.65 -25.48
N THR A 453 39.24 15.32 -25.38
CA THR A 453 40.35 14.57 -26.00
C THR A 453 40.26 14.45 -27.52
N THR A 454 39.07 14.57 -28.11
CA THR A 454 38.85 14.44 -29.57
C THR A 454 39.16 15.71 -30.36
N ARG A 455 39.57 16.82 -29.73
CA ARG A 455 40.13 18.01 -30.42
C ARG A 455 41.57 17.85 -30.92
N ARG A 456 41.92 16.66 -31.42
CA ARG A 456 43.00 16.45 -32.40
C ARG A 456 42.39 15.75 -33.60
N ALA A 457 42.24 16.50 -34.69
CA ALA A 457 41.45 16.10 -35.86
C ALA A 457 41.98 14.83 -36.56
N PRO A 458 41.06 14.03 -37.08
CA PRO A 458 41.20 13.51 -38.44
C PRO A 458 40.04 13.93 -39.36
N THR A 459 40.27 13.78 -40.66
CA THR A 459 39.46 14.29 -41.79
C THR A 459 38.06 13.67 -41.94
N PRO A 460 37.11 14.38 -42.61
CA PRO A 460 35.70 14.00 -42.63
C PRO A 460 35.37 12.95 -43.72
N ILE A 461 35.64 11.68 -43.43
CA ILE A 461 35.14 10.54 -44.25
C ILE A 461 34.77 9.36 -43.33
N LEU A 462 33.71 9.49 -42.52
CA LEU A 462 33.01 8.32 -41.93
C LEU A 462 31.58 8.59 -41.40
N CYS A 463 30.92 9.69 -41.77
CA CYS A 463 29.62 10.08 -41.20
C CYS A 463 28.40 9.62 -42.03
N SER A 464 28.61 8.78 -43.06
CA SER A 464 27.57 8.39 -44.03
C SER A 464 27.30 6.87 -44.07
N TYR A 465 27.63 6.14 -43.00
CA TYR A 465 27.52 4.67 -42.96
C TYR A 465 26.76 4.14 -41.72
N LEU A 466 26.15 5.02 -40.93
CA LEU A 466 25.38 4.65 -39.72
C LEU A 466 23.87 4.99 -39.82
N ASP A 467 23.45 5.80 -40.79
CA ASP A 467 22.02 6.10 -41.00
C ASP A 467 21.24 5.00 -41.74
N GLU A 468 21.91 4.13 -42.52
CA GLU A 468 21.23 3.11 -43.33
C GLU A 468 20.73 1.88 -42.54
N GLN A 469 21.08 1.70 -41.26
CA GLN A 469 20.59 0.57 -40.46
C GLN A 469 19.40 0.89 -39.52
N SER A 470 19.04 2.16 -39.30
CA SER A 470 17.87 2.51 -38.47
C SER A 470 16.53 2.28 -39.20
N HIS A 471 16.52 2.42 -40.53
CA HIS A 471 15.31 2.36 -41.35
C HIS A 471 14.76 0.93 -41.58
N ALA A 472 15.53 -0.12 -41.30
CA ALA A 472 15.12 -1.51 -41.55
C ALA A 472 14.26 -2.14 -40.43
N SER A 473 13.93 -1.39 -39.36
CA SER A 473 13.23 -1.94 -38.17
C SER A 473 11.82 -1.37 -37.94
N GLN A 474 11.27 -0.56 -38.85
CA GLN A 474 9.93 0.04 -38.71
C GLN A 474 8.80 -0.63 -39.53
N GLU A 475 9.10 -1.63 -40.37
CA GLU A 475 8.10 -2.25 -41.26
C GLU A 475 7.33 -3.46 -40.68
N ILE A 476 7.52 -3.82 -39.41
CA ILE A 476 6.77 -4.92 -38.77
C ILE A 476 6.08 -4.44 -37.47
N ILE A 477 4.94 -3.75 -37.66
CA ILE A 477 3.67 -3.80 -36.89
C ILE A 477 2.76 -2.73 -37.53
N ALA A 478 2.27 -3.02 -38.72
CA ALA A 478 1.37 -2.13 -39.48
C ALA A 478 0.33 -2.89 -40.32
N VAL A 479 -0.08 -4.09 -39.87
CA VAL A 479 -1.17 -4.88 -40.49
C VAL A 479 -2.01 -5.53 -39.40
N GLU A 480 -3.06 -4.83 -38.94
CA GLU A 480 -4.39 -5.39 -38.63
C GLU A 480 -5.36 -4.26 -38.22
N SER A 481 -5.77 -3.48 -39.21
CA SER A 481 -7.00 -2.70 -39.14
C SER A 481 -7.73 -2.80 -40.47
N ILE A 482 -9.07 -2.73 -40.42
CA ILE A 482 -10.07 -2.79 -41.52
C ILE A 482 -10.76 -4.15 -41.68
N GLN A 483 -11.90 -4.34 -40.97
CA GLN A 483 -13.23 -4.57 -41.56
C GLN A 483 -14.32 -4.71 -40.48
N HIS A 484 -15.13 -3.67 -40.25
CA HIS A 484 -16.55 -3.69 -40.65
C HIS A 484 -17.32 -2.37 -40.37
N HIS A 485 -17.95 -1.85 -41.43
CA HIS A 485 -19.12 -0.96 -41.41
C HIS A 485 -20.37 -1.70 -40.86
N ALA A 486 -21.48 -1.08 -40.45
CA ALA A 486 -21.87 0.32 -40.13
C ALA A 486 -23.31 0.28 -39.54
N VAL A 487 -23.85 1.41 -39.03
CA VAL A 487 -25.24 1.90 -39.20
C VAL A 487 -25.37 3.29 -38.53
N LYS A 488 -26.18 4.16 -39.13
CA LYS A 488 -26.44 5.57 -38.72
C LYS A 488 -27.94 5.76 -38.42
N ALA A 489 -28.31 6.92 -37.85
CA ALA A 489 -29.67 7.45 -37.68
C ALA A 489 -30.49 6.84 -36.51
N ASN A 490 -31.38 7.56 -35.79
CA ASN A 490 -32.02 8.87 -36.08
C ASN A 490 -32.53 9.63 -34.82
N ALA A 491 -33.02 10.87 -35.02
CA ALA A 491 -33.74 11.80 -34.12
C ALA A 491 -32.89 12.54 -33.04
N GLU A 492 -32.89 13.88 -32.89
CA GLU A 492 -33.98 14.89 -32.82
C GLU A 492 -34.83 14.76 -31.53
N ASP A 493 -35.20 15.81 -30.78
CA ASP A 493 -35.09 17.27 -31.00
C ASP A 493 -35.29 18.07 -29.68
N THR A 494 -34.99 19.39 -29.69
CA THR A 494 -35.57 20.55 -28.91
C THR A 494 -36.11 20.42 -27.44
N ALA A 495 -36.45 21.48 -26.69
CA ALA A 495 -35.88 22.82 -26.45
C ALA A 495 -36.54 23.44 -25.19
N THR A 496 -35.88 24.47 -24.61
CA THR A 496 -36.46 25.61 -23.83
C THR A 496 -37.46 25.40 -22.67
N ALA A 497 -37.00 25.83 -21.49
CA ALA A 497 -37.61 26.81 -20.55
C ALA A 497 -39.10 26.71 -20.12
N ASP A 498 -39.33 26.87 -18.82
CA ASP A 498 -40.32 27.86 -18.36
C ASP A 498 -39.96 28.48 -16.99
N THR A 499 -40.69 29.54 -16.64
CA THR A 499 -40.47 30.49 -15.55
C THR A 499 -41.59 30.40 -14.49
N GLY A 500 -41.38 30.98 -13.30
CA GLY A 500 -42.43 31.07 -12.28
C GLY A 500 -41.98 31.69 -10.98
N ALA A 501 -42.41 32.93 -10.71
CA ALA A 501 -42.08 33.68 -9.49
C ALA A 501 -43.33 34.04 -8.67
N GLY A 502 -43.13 34.37 -7.38
CA GLY A 502 -44.14 34.86 -6.45
C GLY A 502 -44.40 33.91 -5.28
N GLY A 503 -44.58 34.36 -4.03
CA GLY A 503 -44.49 35.72 -3.50
C GLY A 503 -44.51 35.72 -1.96
N SER A 504 -44.03 36.82 -1.35
CA SER A 504 -44.10 37.13 0.09
C SER A 504 -45.49 37.74 0.44
N PRO A 505 -45.83 38.32 1.64
CA PRO A 505 -44.97 38.82 2.73
C PRO A 505 -45.48 38.72 4.20
N SER A 506 -44.69 39.30 5.12
CA SER A 506 -45.13 40.06 6.33
C SER A 506 -45.49 39.26 7.62
N ASN A 507 -45.35 39.79 8.86
CA ASN A 507 -44.73 41.03 9.35
C ASN A 507 -44.51 41.02 10.90
N THR A 508 -43.60 41.87 11.40
CA THR A 508 -43.61 42.54 12.76
C THR A 508 -43.60 41.69 14.08
N SER A 509 -43.13 42.15 15.25
CA SER A 509 -42.20 43.23 15.66
C SER A 509 -41.94 43.20 17.20
N LYS A 510 -40.82 43.79 17.68
CA LYS A 510 -40.60 44.34 19.06
C LYS A 510 -40.62 43.36 20.25
N SER A 511 -40.10 43.65 21.45
CA SER A 511 -38.90 44.42 21.89
C SER A 511 -38.69 44.22 23.41
N SER A 512 -37.43 44.25 23.88
CA SER A 512 -36.98 44.55 25.27
C SER A 512 -37.53 43.76 26.49
N GLY A 513 -36.63 43.32 27.38
CA GLY A 513 -36.96 43.07 28.80
C GLY A 513 -36.32 41.82 29.42
N SER A 514 -35.19 41.98 30.11
CA SER A 514 -34.62 40.94 30.97
C SER A 514 -35.20 41.00 32.39
N PRO A 515 -35.46 39.84 33.00
CA PRO A 515 -35.10 39.64 34.40
C PRO A 515 -34.24 38.39 34.61
N LEU A 516 -33.44 38.39 35.68
CA LEU A 516 -32.63 37.25 36.12
C LEU A 516 -33.49 35.98 36.28
N ALA A 517 -33.16 34.93 35.54
CA ALA A 517 -33.64 33.57 35.80
C ALA A 517 -32.49 32.74 36.37
N THR A 518 -32.72 32.14 37.54
CA THR A 518 -31.79 31.21 38.18
C THR A 518 -31.41 30.05 37.26
N PRO A 519 -30.15 29.56 37.27
CA PRO A 519 -29.74 28.49 36.38
C PRO A 519 -30.52 27.21 36.70
N LYS A 520 -31.31 26.73 35.74
CA LYS A 520 -32.01 25.44 35.82
C LYS A 520 -30.97 24.35 36.12
N LYS A 521 -31.10 23.67 37.26
CA LYS A 521 -30.29 22.49 37.60
C LYS A 521 -30.34 21.50 36.42
N LYS A 522 -29.20 21.22 35.80
CA LYS A 522 -29.09 20.14 34.81
C LYS A 522 -29.46 18.83 35.51
N ARG A 523 -30.60 18.25 35.15
CA ARG A 523 -31.03 16.94 35.64
C ARG A 523 -30.16 15.90 34.94
N PHE A 524 -29.13 15.40 35.64
CA PHE A 524 -28.24 14.39 35.07
C PHE A 524 -29.01 13.09 34.86
N VAL A 525 -29.12 12.69 33.58
CA VAL A 525 -29.72 11.40 33.21
C VAL A 525 -28.73 10.30 33.58
N ARG A 526 -29.18 9.32 34.35
CA ARG A 526 -28.40 8.11 34.66
C ARG A 526 -28.20 7.35 33.34
N LYS A 527 -26.97 7.28 32.82
CA LYS A 527 -26.66 6.49 31.61
C LYS A 527 -27.12 5.04 31.85
N GLN A 528 -27.73 4.44 30.83
CA GLN A 528 -28.19 3.06 30.91
C GLN A 528 -27.00 2.08 30.88
N PRO A 529 -27.08 0.93 31.57
CA PRO A 529 -26.07 -0.12 31.54
C PRO A 529 -25.73 -0.55 30.11
N LEU A 530 -24.47 -0.92 29.87
CA LEU A 530 -23.96 -1.39 28.57
C LEU A 530 -24.90 -2.42 27.90
N LYS A 531 -25.38 -3.40 28.67
CA LYS A 531 -26.36 -4.41 28.23
C LYS A 531 -27.62 -3.76 27.62
N ASP A 532 -28.20 -2.78 28.29
CA ASP A 532 -29.48 -2.19 27.91
C ASP A 532 -29.31 -1.24 26.71
N ARG A 533 -28.11 -0.69 26.50
CA ARG A 533 -27.75 0.08 25.30
C ARG A 533 -27.63 -0.82 24.07
N ILE A 534 -26.94 -1.97 24.20
CA ILE A 534 -26.79 -2.97 23.13
C ILE A 534 -28.16 -3.54 22.70
N LEU A 535 -29.06 -3.79 23.66
CA LEU A 535 -30.41 -4.32 23.40
C LEU A 535 -31.36 -3.33 22.69
N GLN A 536 -31.00 -2.05 22.58
CA GLN A 536 -31.82 -1.02 21.91
C GLN A 536 -31.44 -0.76 20.45
N TRP A 537 -30.41 -1.44 19.92
CA TRP A 537 -29.97 -1.23 18.55
C TRP A 537 -31.00 -1.76 17.53
N PRO A 538 -31.41 -0.96 16.52
CA PRO A 538 -32.33 -1.45 15.50
C PRO A 538 -31.64 -2.52 14.63
N ALA A 539 -32.28 -3.67 14.48
CA ALA A 539 -31.73 -4.84 13.78
C ALA A 539 -31.34 -4.61 12.29
N ASN A 540 -31.66 -3.45 11.72
CA ASN A 540 -31.46 -3.13 10.31
C ASN A 540 -30.46 -1.96 10.07
N THR A 541 -29.80 -1.42 11.10
CA THR A 541 -28.92 -0.23 10.95
C THR A 541 -27.54 -0.60 10.41
N LEU A 542 -27.49 -0.81 9.10
CA LEU A 542 -26.29 -1.00 8.26
C LEU A 542 -26.10 0.27 7.38
N PHE A 543 -25.00 0.55 6.65
CA PHE A 543 -23.77 -0.17 6.27
C PHE A 543 -22.64 0.89 6.12
N ARG A 544 -21.38 0.56 6.47
CA ARG A 544 -20.19 0.61 5.58
C ARG A 544 -18.95 0.10 6.31
N LEU A 545 -18.11 -0.68 5.63
CA LEU A 545 -16.83 -1.17 6.15
C LEU A 545 -15.72 -1.01 5.10
N TYR A 546 -14.55 -0.62 5.58
CA TYR A 546 -13.27 -0.87 4.92
C TYR A 546 -12.99 -2.38 4.98
N MET A 547 -12.39 -2.93 3.93
CA MET A 547 -11.97 -4.34 3.90
C MET A 547 -10.47 -4.41 4.22
N ASP A 548 -10.12 -5.17 5.25
CA ASP A 548 -8.74 -5.55 5.58
C ASP A 548 -8.65 -7.04 5.97
N TYR A 549 -9.57 -7.84 5.42
CA TYR A 549 -9.54 -9.30 5.44
C TYR A 549 -9.33 -9.82 4.03
N ASP A 550 -8.12 -10.32 3.80
CA ASP A 550 -7.66 -10.83 2.51
C ASP A 550 -8.41 -12.11 2.12
N ILE A 551 -9.22 -12.02 1.05
CA ILE A 551 -9.97 -13.15 0.48
C ILE A 551 -9.02 -14.25 -0.01
N ALA A 552 -7.74 -13.93 -0.30
CA ALA A 552 -6.73 -14.93 -0.63
C ALA A 552 -6.47 -15.90 0.54
N ASN A 553 -6.56 -15.47 1.80
CA ASN A 553 -6.27 -16.33 2.95
C ASN A 553 -7.37 -17.36 3.26
N LEU A 554 -8.61 -17.14 2.83
CA LEU A 554 -9.64 -18.19 2.87
C LEU A 554 -9.29 -19.37 1.93
N LEU A 555 -8.45 -19.10 0.93
CA LEU A 555 -7.85 -20.09 0.04
C LEU A 555 -6.50 -20.63 0.58
N GLU A 556 -6.08 -20.38 1.83
CA GLU A 556 -4.79 -20.87 2.36
C GLU A 556 -4.84 -21.60 3.71
N SER A 557 -6.00 -22.22 4.05
CA SER A 557 -6.09 -23.27 5.10
C SER A 557 -6.32 -24.67 4.49
N PRO A 558 -5.26 -25.46 4.18
CA PRO A 558 -5.39 -26.76 3.52
C PRO A 558 -5.15 -27.95 4.46
N LYS A 559 -6.10 -28.89 4.51
CA LYS A 559 -5.83 -30.32 4.79
C LYS A 559 -6.99 -31.27 4.49
N VAL A 560 -8.25 -30.87 4.72
CA VAL A 560 -9.41 -31.79 4.60
C VAL A 560 -10.43 -31.39 3.53
N ALA A 561 -10.85 -30.11 3.47
CA ALA A 561 -11.92 -29.68 2.55
C ALA A 561 -11.52 -29.78 1.06
N ARG A 562 -10.28 -29.40 0.72
CA ARG A 562 -9.78 -29.41 -0.66
C ARG A 562 -9.68 -30.81 -1.29
N PRO A 563 -9.07 -31.82 -0.64
CA PRO A 563 -9.07 -33.19 -1.17
C PRO A 563 -10.48 -33.76 -1.35
N VAL A 564 -11.40 -33.48 -0.41
CA VAL A 564 -12.79 -33.96 -0.50
C VAL A 564 -13.54 -33.29 -1.64
N GLY A 565 -13.42 -31.97 -1.80
CA GLY A 565 -14.00 -31.23 -2.94
C GLY A 565 -13.48 -31.74 -4.29
N LEU A 566 -12.16 -31.90 -4.43
CA LEU A 566 -11.54 -32.45 -5.63
C LEU A 566 -11.98 -33.90 -5.91
N LEU A 567 -12.07 -34.75 -4.89
CA LEU A 567 -12.56 -36.13 -5.01
C LEU A 567 -14.01 -36.17 -5.50
N LEU A 568 -14.88 -35.31 -4.98
CA LEU A 568 -16.28 -35.20 -5.42
C LEU A 568 -16.41 -34.66 -6.85
N HIS A 569 -15.58 -33.68 -7.25
CA HIS A 569 -15.50 -33.23 -8.64
C HIS A 569 -14.97 -34.33 -9.58
N PHE A 570 -13.98 -35.12 -9.16
CA PHE A 570 -13.43 -36.23 -9.95
C PHE A 570 -14.43 -37.38 -10.12
N LEU A 571 -15.16 -37.76 -9.05
CA LEU A 571 -16.28 -38.70 -9.11
C LEU A 571 -17.38 -38.22 -10.06
N SER A 572 -17.75 -36.94 -9.98
CA SER A 572 -18.70 -36.28 -10.89
C SER A 572 -18.23 -36.30 -12.36
N PHE A 573 -16.94 -36.10 -12.61
CA PHE A 573 -16.35 -36.17 -13.95
C PHE A 573 -16.38 -37.59 -14.53
N LEU A 574 -15.95 -38.60 -13.75
CA LEU A 574 -16.00 -40.01 -14.17
C LEU A 574 -17.42 -40.47 -14.51
N LEU A 575 -18.42 -39.98 -13.74
CA LEU A 575 -19.84 -40.21 -13.98
C LEU A 575 -20.31 -39.64 -15.33
N LYS A 576 -19.98 -38.38 -15.65
CA LYS A 576 -20.32 -37.77 -16.95
C LYS A 576 -19.57 -38.43 -18.10
N TYR A 577 -18.32 -38.85 -17.91
CA TYR A 577 -17.55 -39.56 -18.93
C TYR A 577 -18.18 -40.92 -19.27
N ALA A 578 -18.66 -41.66 -18.26
CA ALA A 578 -19.31 -42.96 -18.45
C ALA A 578 -20.63 -42.89 -19.22
N THR A 579 -21.44 -41.85 -19.01
CA THR A 579 -22.69 -41.64 -19.78
C THR A 579 -22.42 -41.22 -21.22
N ILE A 580 -21.56 -40.22 -21.44
CA ILE A 580 -21.18 -39.73 -22.78
C ILE A 580 -20.52 -40.84 -23.63
N SER A 581 -19.70 -41.70 -23.01
CA SER A 581 -19.07 -42.86 -23.65
C SER A 581 -20.09 -43.89 -24.15
N LYS A 582 -21.16 -44.14 -23.38
CA LYS A 582 -22.27 -45.03 -23.79
C LYS A 582 -23.08 -44.43 -24.93
N GLU A 583 -23.40 -43.13 -24.90
CA GLU A 583 -24.13 -42.46 -25.97
C GLU A 583 -23.36 -42.53 -27.31
N LYS A 584 -22.07 -42.17 -27.32
CA LYS A 584 -21.23 -42.32 -28.52
C LYS A 584 -21.21 -43.76 -29.06
N LYS A 585 -21.07 -44.77 -28.19
CA LYS A 585 -21.06 -46.19 -28.60
C LYS A 585 -22.42 -46.68 -29.12
N GLN A 586 -23.55 -46.19 -28.61
CA GLN A 586 -24.87 -46.55 -29.13
C GLN A 586 -25.19 -45.87 -30.48
N VAL A 587 -24.78 -44.61 -30.66
CA VAL A 587 -24.94 -43.88 -31.93
C VAL A 587 -24.14 -44.55 -33.04
N LEU A 588 -22.89 -44.96 -32.76
CA LEU A 588 -22.04 -45.67 -33.73
C LEU A 588 -22.59 -47.04 -34.13
N LYS A 589 -23.22 -47.80 -33.23
CA LYS A 589 -23.73 -49.16 -33.53
C LYS A 589 -25.05 -49.24 -34.30
N LYS A 590 -25.81 -48.15 -34.43
CA LYS A 590 -27.13 -48.13 -35.13
C LYS A 590 -27.14 -47.31 -36.43
N GLY A 591 -25.98 -46.89 -36.93
CA GLY A 591 -25.88 -45.98 -38.08
C GLY A 591 -26.21 -46.57 -39.45
N ALA A 592 -26.22 -47.90 -39.63
CA ALA A 592 -26.13 -48.53 -40.95
C ALA A 592 -27.46 -48.84 -41.68
N SER A 593 -28.60 -48.96 -40.98
CA SER A 593 -29.88 -49.33 -41.66
C SER A 593 -31.14 -48.90 -40.88
N ALA A 594 -31.42 -47.59 -40.81
CA ALA A 594 -32.67 -47.07 -40.26
C ALA A 594 -33.05 -45.70 -40.82
N THR A 595 -34.33 -45.52 -41.17
CA THR A 595 -34.91 -44.25 -41.65
C THR A 595 -34.94 -43.17 -40.58
N ARG A 596 -35.07 -41.89 -40.98
CA ARG A 596 -34.96 -40.72 -40.09
C ARG A 596 -35.96 -40.75 -38.92
N ALA A 597 -37.20 -41.20 -39.15
CA ALA A 597 -38.22 -41.33 -38.12
C ALA A 597 -37.92 -42.45 -37.09
N ALA A 598 -37.32 -43.56 -37.53
CA ALA A 598 -36.86 -44.62 -36.64
C ALA A 598 -35.69 -44.15 -35.76
N ARG A 599 -34.76 -43.34 -36.30
CA ARG A 599 -33.69 -42.71 -35.50
C ARG A 599 -34.24 -41.75 -34.43
N VAL A 600 -35.16 -40.85 -34.79
CA VAL A 600 -35.75 -39.89 -33.82
C VAL A 600 -36.54 -40.62 -32.72
N SER A 601 -37.34 -41.63 -33.05
CA SER A 601 -38.10 -42.41 -32.05
C SER A 601 -37.25 -43.39 -31.23
N ALA A 602 -36.07 -43.78 -31.71
CA ALA A 602 -35.08 -44.54 -30.94
C ALA A 602 -34.31 -43.63 -29.96
N ILE A 603 -33.89 -42.44 -30.38
CA ILE A 603 -33.26 -41.41 -29.52
C ILE A 603 -34.22 -41.04 -28.37
N ARG A 604 -35.50 -40.78 -28.68
CA ARG A 604 -36.52 -40.46 -27.67
C ARG A 604 -36.78 -41.59 -26.66
N ARG A 605 -36.44 -42.84 -27.01
CA ARG A 605 -36.54 -44.02 -26.12
C ARG A 605 -35.25 -44.34 -25.37
N SER A 606 -34.06 -44.02 -25.89
CA SER A 606 -32.80 -44.28 -25.19
C SER A 606 -32.55 -43.33 -24.02
N SER A 607 -33.13 -42.12 -24.03
CA SER A 607 -33.00 -41.15 -22.92
C SER A 607 -33.65 -41.60 -21.60
N TYR A 608 -34.42 -42.69 -21.58
CA TYR A 608 -35.21 -43.11 -20.41
C TYR A 608 -34.78 -44.44 -19.77
N THR A 609 -33.81 -45.18 -20.31
CA THR A 609 -33.52 -46.57 -19.87
C THR A 609 -32.04 -46.93 -19.78
N ALA A 610 -31.27 -46.22 -18.95
CA ALA A 610 -30.04 -46.74 -18.32
C ALA A 610 -29.52 -45.84 -17.18
N SER A 611 -30.34 -45.51 -16.18
CA SER A 611 -29.81 -44.95 -14.93
C SER A 611 -28.88 -45.98 -14.28
N ILE A 612 -27.61 -45.62 -14.12
CA ILE A 612 -26.65 -46.46 -13.40
C ILE A 612 -27.13 -46.50 -11.94
N PRO A 613 -27.36 -47.69 -11.33
CA PRO A 613 -28.19 -47.81 -10.12
C PRO A 613 -27.63 -47.10 -8.87
N TRP A 614 -26.33 -46.76 -8.86
CA TRP A 614 -25.70 -45.99 -7.79
C TRP A 614 -25.80 -44.46 -7.96
N ILE A 615 -26.25 -43.93 -9.10
CA ILE A 615 -26.41 -42.47 -9.30
C ILE A 615 -27.44 -41.84 -8.36
N PRO A 616 -28.67 -42.39 -8.20
CA PRO A 616 -29.66 -41.81 -7.28
C PRO A 616 -29.20 -41.88 -5.82
N ILE A 617 -28.49 -42.95 -5.46
CA ILE A 617 -27.96 -43.18 -4.11
C ILE A 617 -26.87 -42.14 -3.80
N LEU A 618 -25.91 -41.92 -4.71
CA LEU A 618 -24.85 -40.93 -4.54
C LEU A 618 -25.41 -39.49 -4.50
N ALA A 619 -26.40 -39.19 -5.34
CA ALA A 619 -27.11 -37.92 -5.33
C ALA A 619 -27.84 -37.67 -4.00
N PHE A 620 -28.52 -38.68 -3.47
CA PHE A 620 -29.18 -38.60 -2.16
C PHE A 620 -28.17 -38.37 -1.03
N VAL A 621 -27.02 -39.06 -1.04
CA VAL A 621 -25.93 -38.85 -0.06
C VAL A 621 -25.41 -37.41 -0.12
N LEU A 622 -25.13 -36.88 -1.31
CA LEU A 622 -24.66 -35.49 -1.49
C LEU A 622 -25.67 -34.46 -0.97
N VAL A 623 -26.95 -34.56 -1.37
CA VAL A 623 -28.01 -33.66 -0.89
C VAL A 623 -28.14 -33.74 0.64
N THR A 624 -28.06 -34.95 1.22
CA THR A 624 -28.14 -35.15 2.68
C THR A 624 -26.97 -34.49 3.42
N VAL A 625 -25.73 -34.73 2.98
CA VAL A 625 -24.52 -34.13 3.57
C VAL A 625 -24.60 -32.61 3.54
N THR A 626 -25.02 -32.02 2.41
CA THR A 626 -25.08 -30.56 2.30
C THR A 626 -26.25 -29.95 3.07
N ALA A 627 -27.40 -30.62 3.16
CA ALA A 627 -28.52 -30.18 3.99
C ALA A 627 -28.16 -30.18 5.48
N VAL A 628 -27.44 -31.20 5.95
CA VAL A 628 -26.91 -31.27 7.33
C VAL A 628 -25.91 -30.15 7.58
N ASN A 629 -24.93 -29.94 6.69
CA ASN A 629 -23.96 -28.84 6.85
C ASN A 629 -24.65 -27.47 6.88
N THR A 630 -25.67 -27.25 6.03
CA THR A 630 -26.46 -26.00 6.02
C THR A 630 -27.26 -25.81 7.30
N TYR A 631 -27.83 -26.87 7.87
CA TYR A 631 -28.51 -26.81 9.17
C TYR A 631 -27.54 -26.49 10.30
N THR A 632 -26.33 -27.08 10.30
CA THR A 632 -25.28 -26.80 11.29
C THR A 632 -24.80 -25.35 11.20
N LEU A 633 -24.58 -24.83 9.99
CA LEU A 633 -24.19 -23.44 9.74
C LEU A 633 -25.20 -22.44 10.32
N LEU A 634 -26.50 -22.66 10.09
CA LEU A 634 -27.54 -21.70 10.47
C LEU A 634 -27.94 -21.73 11.95
N ASN A 635 -27.52 -22.75 12.73
CA ASN A 635 -27.96 -22.95 14.12
C ASN A 635 -26.82 -23.06 15.15
N LYS A 636 -25.55 -22.94 14.74
CA LYS A 636 -24.41 -23.02 15.68
C LYS A 636 -24.02 -21.63 16.21
N PHE A 637 -24.19 -21.44 17.51
CA PHE A 637 -23.78 -20.24 18.25
C PHE A 637 -22.86 -20.65 19.40
N ARG A 638 -21.89 -19.80 19.75
CA ARG A 638 -21.08 -19.94 20.98
C ARG A 638 -21.40 -18.84 21.97
N THR A 639 -21.49 -19.23 23.23
CA THR A 639 -21.59 -18.34 24.37
C THR A 639 -20.21 -17.80 24.73
N TYR A 640 -20.07 -16.48 24.81
CA TYR A 640 -18.90 -15.80 25.35
C TYR A 640 -19.25 -15.21 26.71
N ARG A 641 -18.38 -15.41 27.71
CA ARG A 641 -18.47 -14.74 29.01
C ARG A 641 -17.33 -13.72 29.12
N MET A 642 -17.67 -12.53 29.59
CA MET A 642 -16.74 -11.42 29.83
C MET A 642 -16.70 -11.14 31.32
N PHE A 643 -15.54 -11.35 31.94
CA PHE A 643 -15.31 -11.15 33.37
C PHE A 643 -14.62 -9.80 33.62
N MET A 644 -15.25 -8.90 34.38
CA MET A 644 -14.58 -7.71 34.89
C MET A 644 -14.08 -7.95 36.32
N ARG A 645 -12.80 -8.28 36.49
CA ARG A 645 -12.14 -8.41 37.81
C ARG A 645 -11.29 -7.19 38.15
N ARG A 646 -11.29 -6.80 39.43
CA ARG A 646 -10.24 -5.98 40.03
C ARG A 646 -9.26 -6.90 40.73
N ASP A 647 -7.98 -6.79 40.39
CA ASP A 647 -6.90 -7.49 41.08
C ASP A 647 -6.65 -6.82 42.46
N PRO A 648 -6.72 -7.56 43.59
CA PRO A 648 -6.51 -6.98 44.92
C PRO A 648 -5.04 -6.86 45.34
N LEU A 649 -4.07 -7.40 44.57
CA LEU A 649 -2.67 -7.54 44.99
C LEU A 649 -1.66 -6.67 44.23
N SER A 650 -2.09 -5.90 43.22
CA SER A 650 -1.27 -4.86 42.61
C SER A 650 -1.59 -3.46 43.16
N SER A 651 -0.56 -2.61 43.27
CA SER A 651 -0.53 -1.27 43.89
C SER A 651 -1.82 -0.42 43.74
N PRO A 652 -2.15 0.49 44.69
CA PRO A 652 -3.34 1.36 44.62
C PRO A 652 -3.51 2.18 43.32
N ASN A 653 -2.45 2.32 42.52
CA ASN A 653 -2.45 2.99 41.22
C ASN A 653 -2.19 2.06 40.01
N ALA A 654 -1.95 0.77 40.21
CA ALA A 654 -1.72 -0.22 39.16
C ALA A 654 -3.04 -0.84 38.68
N ARG A 655 -3.63 -0.27 37.62
CA ARG A 655 -4.84 -0.82 37.00
C ARG A 655 -4.48 -1.78 35.87
N LYS A 656 -4.24 -3.05 36.20
CA LYS A 656 -4.40 -4.15 35.23
C LYS A 656 -5.77 -4.78 35.42
N VAL A 657 -6.66 -4.53 34.47
CA VAL A 657 -7.89 -5.33 34.28
C VAL A 657 -7.58 -6.28 33.13
N GLN A 658 -7.67 -7.58 33.38
CA GLN A 658 -7.50 -8.61 32.36
C GLN A 658 -8.85 -8.90 31.71
N LEU A 659 -8.94 -8.75 30.39
CA LEU A 659 -10.12 -9.10 29.60
C LEU A 659 -10.01 -10.55 29.16
N ASP A 660 -10.35 -11.49 30.04
CA ASP A 660 -10.48 -12.89 29.64
C ASP A 660 -11.84 -13.11 28.97
N LEU A 661 -11.80 -13.32 27.64
CA LEU A 661 -12.91 -13.84 26.85
C LEU A 661 -12.90 -15.37 26.94
N ASP A 662 -13.32 -15.89 28.10
CA ASP A 662 -13.32 -17.33 28.33
C ASP A 662 -14.45 -17.99 27.53
N VAL A 663 -14.07 -18.91 26.65
CA VAL A 663 -15.02 -19.69 25.84
C VAL A 663 -15.50 -20.84 26.70
N ASP A 664 -16.71 -20.68 27.27
CA ASP A 664 -17.31 -21.69 28.11
C ASP A 664 -17.65 -22.95 27.30
N GLN A 665 -16.78 -23.97 27.39
CA GLN A 665 -16.96 -25.25 26.71
C GLN A 665 -18.14 -26.05 27.29
N SER A 666 -18.69 -25.67 28.46
CA SER A 666 -19.68 -26.47 29.19
C SER A 666 -21.11 -26.41 28.62
N ARG A 667 -21.30 -26.00 27.36
CA ARG A 667 -22.61 -25.89 26.72
C ARG A 667 -22.77 -26.63 25.38
N GLU A 668 -22.00 -27.70 25.17
CA GLU A 668 -22.38 -28.80 24.25
C GLU A 668 -23.56 -29.61 24.83
N GLY A 669 -24.68 -28.93 25.05
CA GLY A 669 -25.88 -29.48 25.67
C GLY A 669 -26.80 -30.22 24.71
N THR A 670 -26.36 -31.37 24.18
CA THR A 670 -27.32 -32.46 23.93
C THR A 670 -27.47 -33.26 25.23
N PRO A 671 -28.69 -33.48 25.75
CA PRO A 671 -28.85 -34.29 26.96
C PRO A 671 -28.40 -35.72 26.70
N GLU A 672 -27.36 -36.16 27.39
CA GLU A 672 -27.03 -37.59 27.48
C GLU A 672 -28.14 -38.28 28.26
N LEU A 673 -29.01 -38.97 27.53
CA LEU A 673 -29.81 -40.06 28.07
C LEU A 673 -29.27 -41.34 27.44
N GLU A 674 -28.53 -42.11 28.23
CA GLU A 674 -28.11 -43.46 27.88
C GLU A 674 -29.31 -44.28 27.43
N ARG A 675 -29.38 -44.57 26.14
CA ARG A 675 -30.32 -45.56 25.62
C ARG A 675 -29.68 -46.23 24.41
N LYS A 676 -29.38 -47.53 24.53
CA LYS A 676 -28.94 -48.38 23.42
C LYS A 676 -30.03 -48.36 22.34
N LYS A 677 -29.81 -47.59 21.27
CA LYS A 677 -30.78 -47.45 20.18
C LYS A 677 -30.82 -48.72 19.33
N THR A 678 -31.97 -49.38 19.33
CA THR A 678 -32.25 -50.54 18.48
C THR A 678 -32.57 -50.10 17.05
N TYR A 679 -32.52 -51.04 16.10
CA TYR A 679 -32.72 -50.79 14.66
C TYR A 679 -34.05 -50.07 14.32
N ALA A 680 -35.07 -50.19 15.18
CA ALA A 680 -36.34 -49.49 15.05
C ALA A 680 -36.22 -47.97 15.21
N ASP A 681 -35.36 -47.47 16.11
CA ASP A 681 -35.15 -46.03 16.31
C ASP A 681 -34.55 -45.35 15.07
N TRP A 682 -33.70 -46.08 14.33
CA TRP A 682 -33.15 -45.62 13.06
C TRP A 682 -34.23 -45.50 11.97
N MET A 683 -35.18 -46.44 11.89
CA MET A 683 -36.28 -46.34 10.93
C MET A 683 -37.24 -45.19 11.27
N VAL A 684 -37.56 -44.97 12.55
CA VAL A 684 -38.39 -43.83 12.98
C VAL A 684 -37.69 -42.49 12.70
N LEU A 685 -36.36 -42.42 12.87
CA LEU A 685 -35.57 -41.25 12.50
C LEU A 685 -35.58 -40.98 10.99
N VAL A 686 -35.37 -41.99 10.15
CA VAL A 686 -35.31 -41.84 8.68
C VAL A 686 -36.68 -41.51 8.08
N VAL A 687 -37.75 -42.22 8.48
CA VAL A 687 -39.12 -41.94 8.03
C VAL A 687 -39.60 -40.60 8.58
N GLY A 688 -39.27 -40.29 9.83
CA GLY A 688 -39.52 -38.98 10.44
C GLY A 688 -38.80 -37.83 9.72
N PHE A 689 -37.56 -38.03 9.26
CA PHE A 689 -36.83 -37.05 8.45
C PHE A 689 -37.52 -36.78 7.11
N ALA A 690 -37.89 -37.85 6.39
CA ALA A 690 -38.56 -37.73 5.09
C ALA A 690 -39.90 -37.00 5.21
N TRP A 691 -40.72 -37.33 6.22
CA TRP A 691 -42.01 -36.70 6.46
C TRP A 691 -41.88 -35.23 6.87
N LYS A 692 -40.90 -34.91 7.73
CA LYS A 692 -40.65 -33.54 8.21
C LYS A 692 -40.07 -32.64 7.11
N TYR A 693 -39.31 -33.19 6.15
CA TYR A 693 -38.85 -32.44 4.98
C TYR A 693 -39.91 -32.24 3.90
N PHE A 694 -40.85 -33.17 3.71
CA PHE A 694 -42.01 -32.94 2.84
C PHE A 694 -42.85 -31.75 3.33
N ILE A 695 -43.06 -31.66 4.66
CA ILE A 695 -43.70 -30.49 5.29
C ILE A 695 -42.81 -29.24 5.15
N LEU A 696 -41.50 -29.31 5.41
CA LEU A 696 -40.62 -28.12 5.34
C LEU A 696 -40.34 -27.59 3.93
N LEU A 697 -40.55 -28.37 2.87
CA LEU A 697 -40.42 -27.91 1.48
C LEU A 697 -41.75 -27.40 0.89
N VAL A 698 -42.89 -27.98 1.29
CA VAL A 698 -44.21 -27.60 0.76
C VAL A 698 -44.92 -26.54 1.62
N TRP A 699 -44.83 -26.62 2.95
CA TRP A 699 -45.54 -25.71 3.87
C TRP A 699 -44.73 -24.51 4.34
N ARG A 700 -43.41 -24.45 4.13
CA ARG A 700 -42.60 -23.31 4.60
C ARG A 700 -42.86 -22.00 3.84
N PRO A 701 -43.20 -21.98 2.54
CA PRO A 701 -43.76 -20.79 1.89
C PRO A 701 -45.12 -20.40 2.49
N PHE A 702 -45.95 -21.39 2.83
CA PHE A 702 -47.28 -21.16 3.41
C PHE A 702 -47.20 -20.58 4.83
N LEU A 703 -46.27 -21.06 5.67
CA LEU A 703 -46.07 -20.57 7.04
C LEU A 703 -45.47 -19.16 7.10
N MET A 704 -44.66 -18.75 6.12
CA MET A 704 -44.23 -17.35 5.98
C MET A 704 -45.41 -16.41 5.65
N LEU A 705 -46.46 -16.92 5.00
CA LEU A 705 -47.69 -16.20 4.66
C LEU A 705 -48.65 -16.02 5.86
N ILE A 706 -48.46 -16.75 6.96
CA ILE A 706 -49.31 -16.67 8.19
C ILE A 706 -48.60 -16.07 9.41
N GLY A 707 -47.41 -15.49 9.24
CA GLY A 707 -46.81 -14.59 10.24
C GLY A 707 -46.35 -15.23 11.56
N VAL A 708 -45.87 -16.47 11.56
CA VAL A 708 -45.33 -17.11 12.78
C VAL A 708 -43.87 -16.68 13.02
N PRO A 709 -43.52 -16.14 14.21
CA PRO A 709 -42.19 -15.55 14.44
C PRO A 709 -41.08 -16.59 14.63
N ILE A 710 -39.91 -16.30 14.07
CA ILE A 710 -38.66 -17.01 14.38
C ILE A 710 -38.18 -16.49 15.74
N LYS A 711 -37.92 -17.39 16.70
CA LYS A 711 -37.37 -17.01 18.01
C LYS A 711 -35.95 -16.45 17.86
N THR A 712 -35.80 -15.13 18.01
CA THR A 712 -34.54 -14.55 18.50
C THR A 712 -34.35 -14.98 19.95
N GLN A 713 -33.19 -15.55 20.27
CA GLN A 713 -32.85 -15.94 21.64
C GLN A 713 -32.17 -14.73 22.31
N ASP A 714 -32.60 -14.37 23.52
CA ASP A 714 -32.21 -13.11 24.18
C ASP A 714 -30.69 -12.92 24.27
N SER A 715 -30.15 -11.98 23.49
CA SER A 715 -28.71 -11.76 23.26
C SER A 715 -27.99 -11.01 24.38
N GLY A 716 -28.30 -11.31 25.64
CA GLY A 716 -27.54 -10.75 26.76
C GLY A 716 -28.09 -11.13 28.14
N ARG A 717 -27.26 -11.79 28.97
CA ARG A 717 -27.52 -11.97 30.41
C ARG A 717 -26.36 -11.45 31.23
N MET A 718 -26.69 -10.79 32.34
CA MET A 718 -25.73 -10.35 33.35
C MET A 718 -25.83 -11.31 34.52
N LEU A 719 -24.70 -11.83 34.97
CA LEU A 719 -24.58 -12.74 36.11
C LEU A 719 -23.61 -12.12 37.13
N ARG A 720 -23.82 -12.42 38.41
CA ARG A 720 -22.91 -12.03 39.50
C ARG A 720 -22.29 -13.28 40.10
N GLU A 721 -20.98 -13.43 39.91
CA GLU A 721 -20.17 -14.47 40.54
C GLU A 721 -19.13 -13.79 41.44
N GLY A 722 -19.36 -13.84 42.76
CA GLY A 722 -18.51 -13.17 43.74
C GLY A 722 -18.55 -11.64 43.62
N GLN A 723 -17.38 -11.00 43.59
CA GLN A 723 -17.22 -9.55 43.41
C GLN A 723 -17.05 -9.10 41.94
N ALA A 724 -17.13 -10.03 40.98
CA ALA A 724 -17.02 -9.71 39.55
C ALA A 724 -18.42 -9.52 38.92
N GLU A 725 -18.55 -8.52 38.05
CA GLU A 725 -19.70 -8.44 37.15
C GLU A 725 -19.36 -9.21 35.86
N VAL A 726 -20.24 -10.14 35.48
CA VAL A 726 -20.04 -11.04 34.34
C VAL A 726 -21.13 -10.81 33.30
N TYR A 727 -20.72 -10.49 32.08
CA TYR A 727 -21.61 -10.29 30.95
C TYR A 727 -21.52 -11.49 30.01
N GLN A 728 -22.66 -12.09 29.68
CA GLN A 728 -22.76 -13.25 28.80
C GLN A 728 -23.45 -12.84 27.49
N ILE A 729 -22.80 -13.11 26.35
CA ILE A 729 -23.27 -12.80 24.99
C ILE A 729 -23.18 -14.07 24.14
N ASP A 730 -24.28 -14.45 23.49
CA ASP A 730 -24.31 -15.57 22.55
C ASP A 730 -24.06 -15.05 21.12
N MET A 731 -22.96 -15.45 20.48
CA MET A 731 -22.57 -15.02 19.13
C MET A 731 -22.63 -16.19 18.13
N TRP A 732 -22.92 -15.89 16.86
CA TRP A 732 -22.87 -16.89 15.78
C TRP A 732 -21.42 -17.33 15.55
N ASP A 733 -21.15 -18.64 15.55
CA ASP A 733 -19.78 -19.17 15.48
C ASP A 733 -19.69 -20.42 14.60
N ILE A 734 -18.81 -20.35 13.61
CA ILE A 734 -18.77 -21.26 12.45
C ILE A 734 -17.40 -21.92 12.38
N ASN A 735 -17.38 -23.24 12.16
CA ASN A 735 -16.15 -23.95 11.82
C ASN A 735 -15.77 -23.68 10.35
N GLU A 736 -14.53 -23.25 10.10
CA GLU A 736 -13.94 -23.04 8.77
C GLU A 736 -14.24 -24.20 7.79
N GLY A 737 -14.15 -25.45 8.26
CA GLY A 737 -14.42 -26.62 7.44
C GLY A 737 -15.87 -26.72 6.94
N SER A 738 -16.84 -26.23 7.73
CA SER A 738 -18.25 -26.17 7.31
C SER A 738 -18.51 -25.05 6.31
N LEU A 739 -17.81 -23.91 6.45
CA LEU A 739 -17.88 -22.79 5.52
C LEU A 739 -17.29 -23.19 4.16
N ALA A 740 -16.07 -23.74 4.14
CA ALA A 740 -15.39 -24.19 2.93
C ALA A 740 -16.14 -25.31 2.19
N LEU A 741 -16.74 -26.27 2.92
CA LEU A 741 -17.57 -27.32 2.30
C LEU A 741 -18.83 -26.74 1.65
N PHE A 742 -19.40 -25.68 2.23
CA PHE A 742 -20.57 -25.00 1.70
C PHE A 742 -20.26 -24.20 0.43
N GLU A 743 -19.13 -23.50 0.39
CA GLU A 743 -18.66 -22.75 -0.80
C GLU A 743 -18.40 -23.68 -1.99
N VAL A 744 -17.76 -24.83 -1.75
CA VAL A 744 -17.41 -25.79 -2.82
C VAL A 744 -18.60 -26.62 -3.29
N TYR A 745 -19.58 -26.93 -2.43
CA TYR A 745 -20.68 -27.83 -2.78
C TYR A 745 -22.00 -27.51 -2.05
N SER A 746 -22.58 -26.33 -2.30
CA SER A 746 -23.87 -25.90 -1.71
C SER A 746 -25.08 -26.75 -2.16
N PRO A 747 -26.23 -26.73 -1.46
CA PRO A 747 -27.36 -27.63 -1.75
C PRO A 747 -27.91 -27.45 -3.17
N ALA A 748 -27.84 -26.21 -3.68
CA ALA A 748 -28.28 -25.88 -5.02
C ALA A 748 -27.28 -26.35 -6.11
N HIS A 749 -25.97 -26.50 -5.81
CA HIS A 749 -25.03 -27.17 -6.73
C HIS A 749 -25.37 -28.66 -6.90
N ALA A 750 -25.74 -29.35 -5.81
CA ALA A 750 -26.20 -30.74 -5.89
C ALA A 750 -27.51 -30.88 -6.69
N LEU A 751 -28.44 -29.93 -6.56
CA LEU A 751 -29.66 -29.87 -7.39
C LEU A 751 -29.35 -29.58 -8.87
N CYS A 752 -28.45 -28.64 -9.17
CA CYS A 752 -27.93 -28.44 -10.53
C CYS A 752 -27.39 -29.75 -11.12
N TRP A 753 -26.61 -30.52 -10.34
CA TRP A 753 -26.02 -31.77 -10.83
C TRP A 753 -27.08 -32.84 -11.16
N ILE A 754 -28.19 -32.90 -10.43
CA ILE A 754 -29.29 -33.86 -10.65
C ILE A 754 -30.15 -33.49 -11.88
N PHE A 755 -30.39 -32.19 -12.13
CA PHE A 755 -31.37 -31.73 -13.13
C PHE A 755 -30.76 -31.15 -14.42
N VAL A 756 -29.45 -30.88 -14.48
CA VAL A 756 -28.81 -30.36 -15.70
C VAL A 756 -28.69 -31.43 -16.77
N ASN A 757 -29.58 -31.34 -17.75
CA ASN A 757 -29.42 -31.90 -19.08
C ASN A 757 -29.61 -30.78 -20.12
N ALA A 758 -28.99 -30.90 -21.29
CA ALA A 758 -28.84 -29.79 -22.25
C ALA A 758 -30.17 -29.19 -22.78
N SER A 759 -31.28 -29.87 -22.55
CA SER A 759 -32.64 -29.48 -22.95
C SER A 759 -33.42 -28.66 -21.90
N ASN A 760 -32.94 -28.51 -20.67
CA ASN A 760 -33.71 -27.94 -19.54
C ASN A 760 -33.10 -26.65 -18.94
N TRP A 761 -32.76 -25.69 -19.81
CA TRP A 761 -32.11 -24.42 -19.42
C TRP A 761 -32.89 -23.58 -18.40
N PHE A 762 -34.23 -23.62 -18.41
CA PHE A 762 -35.07 -22.86 -17.49
C PHE A 762 -34.84 -23.24 -16.02
N TYR A 763 -34.71 -24.54 -15.73
CA TYR A 763 -34.41 -25.03 -14.39
C TYR A 763 -33.00 -24.63 -13.94
N LEU A 764 -32.02 -24.62 -14.87
CA LEU A 764 -30.68 -24.11 -14.58
C LEU A 764 -30.72 -22.62 -14.19
N ALA A 765 -31.44 -21.78 -14.93
CA ALA A 765 -31.59 -20.37 -14.60
C ALA A 765 -32.22 -20.14 -13.21
N LEU A 766 -33.27 -20.90 -12.88
CA LEU A 766 -33.96 -20.82 -11.58
C LEU A 766 -33.05 -21.25 -10.42
N ILE A 767 -32.20 -22.27 -10.62
CA ILE A 767 -31.22 -22.70 -9.62
C ILE A 767 -30.04 -21.72 -9.52
N MET A 768 -29.61 -21.09 -10.61
CA MET A 768 -28.58 -20.03 -10.56
C MET A 768 -29.06 -18.79 -9.78
N VAL A 769 -30.34 -18.41 -9.92
CA VAL A 769 -30.95 -17.35 -9.09
C VAL A 769 -31.02 -17.77 -7.62
N ALA A 770 -31.36 -19.03 -7.33
CA ALA A 770 -31.33 -19.55 -5.96
C ALA A 770 -29.91 -19.57 -5.36
N LEU A 771 -28.90 -19.97 -6.13
CA LEU A 771 -27.49 -19.93 -5.73
C LEU A 771 -27.01 -18.51 -5.42
N TRP A 772 -27.29 -17.57 -6.32
CA TRP A 772 -26.96 -16.16 -6.15
C TRP A 772 -27.63 -15.59 -4.90
N SER A 773 -28.93 -15.84 -4.71
CA SER A 773 -29.68 -15.40 -3.53
C SER A 773 -29.11 -16.00 -2.23
N GLN A 774 -28.75 -17.28 -2.25
CA GLN A 774 -28.19 -17.98 -1.08
C GLN A 774 -26.81 -17.44 -0.69
N ILE A 775 -25.93 -17.18 -1.67
CA ILE A 775 -24.64 -16.54 -1.47
C ILE A 775 -24.82 -15.13 -0.92
N HIS A 776 -25.77 -14.35 -1.44
CA HIS A 776 -26.04 -13.00 -0.95
C HIS A 776 -26.49 -12.99 0.52
N ILE A 777 -27.39 -13.88 0.91
CA ILE A 777 -27.86 -14.01 2.30
C ILE A 777 -26.70 -14.38 3.24
N LEU A 778 -25.80 -15.27 2.83
CA LEU A 778 -24.65 -15.66 3.65
C LEU A 778 -23.60 -14.55 3.76
N ALA A 779 -23.32 -13.84 2.67
CA ALA A 779 -22.45 -12.67 2.68
C ALA A 779 -23.00 -11.56 3.58
N ASP A 780 -24.32 -11.33 3.56
CA ASP A 780 -25.00 -10.37 4.44
C ASP A 780 -24.92 -10.78 5.92
N LYS A 781 -25.18 -12.06 6.24
CA LYS A 781 -25.05 -12.58 7.62
C LYS A 781 -23.62 -12.56 8.14
N TYR A 782 -22.62 -12.87 7.30
CA TYR A 782 -21.21 -12.77 7.68
C TYR A 782 -20.78 -11.30 7.87
N SER A 783 -21.21 -10.39 6.98
CA SER A 783 -20.97 -8.95 7.12
C SER A 783 -21.60 -8.38 8.40
N THR A 784 -22.76 -8.89 8.80
CA THR A 784 -23.42 -8.54 10.07
C THR A 784 -22.56 -8.99 11.25
N LEU A 785 -22.15 -10.26 11.31
CA LEU A 785 -21.30 -10.81 12.38
C LEU A 785 -19.99 -10.03 12.59
N VAL A 786 -19.34 -9.57 11.51
CA VAL A 786 -18.09 -8.79 11.59
C VAL A 786 -18.33 -7.39 12.17
N LYS A 787 -19.42 -6.72 11.79
CA LYS A 787 -19.79 -5.41 12.36
C LYS A 787 -20.12 -5.53 13.85
N ASP A 788 -20.91 -6.54 14.21
CA ASP A 788 -21.35 -6.77 15.59
C ASP A 788 -20.14 -6.98 16.51
N LYS A 789 -19.14 -7.77 16.09
CA LYS A 789 -17.88 -7.95 16.83
C LYS A 789 -17.12 -6.63 17.03
N LEU A 790 -16.95 -5.83 15.98
CA LEU A 790 -16.24 -4.55 16.06
C LEU A 790 -16.97 -3.51 16.91
N LEU A 791 -18.30 -3.45 16.84
CA LEU A 791 -19.12 -2.54 17.64
C LEU A 791 -19.14 -2.94 19.13
N VAL A 792 -19.26 -4.23 19.43
CA VAL A 792 -19.12 -4.74 20.81
C VAL A 792 -17.73 -4.43 21.36
N GLN A 793 -16.67 -4.64 20.58
CA GLN A 793 -15.31 -4.28 20.99
C GLN A 793 -15.15 -2.76 21.23
N GLY A 794 -15.76 -1.92 20.39
CA GLY A 794 -15.76 -0.46 20.54
C GLY A 794 -16.48 0.01 21.80
N GLU A 795 -17.70 -0.48 22.07
CA GLU A 795 -18.45 -0.15 23.30
C GLU A 795 -17.78 -0.71 24.56
N VAL A 796 -17.19 -1.90 24.52
CA VAL A 796 -16.40 -2.46 25.62
C VAL A 796 -15.20 -1.55 25.94
N MET A 797 -14.49 -1.05 24.92
CA MET A 797 -13.40 -0.10 25.11
C MET A 797 -13.90 1.27 25.57
N HIS A 798 -15.09 1.71 25.16
CA HIS A 798 -15.70 2.96 25.63
C HIS A 798 -16.08 2.88 27.12
N GLU A 799 -16.79 1.82 27.54
CA GLU A 799 -17.17 1.58 28.94
C GLU A 799 -15.92 1.38 29.82
N TYR A 800 -14.89 0.71 29.31
CA TYR A 800 -13.56 0.62 29.94
C TYR A 800 -12.92 2.00 30.12
N ASN A 801 -12.93 2.84 29.08
CA ASN A 801 -12.34 4.18 29.13
C ASN A 801 -13.08 5.11 30.11
N GLU A 802 -14.42 5.12 30.12
CA GLU A 802 -15.18 5.92 31.10
C GLU A 802 -14.99 5.41 32.54
N SER A 803 -15.06 4.09 32.76
CA SER A 803 -15.04 3.50 34.11
C SER A 803 -13.63 3.39 34.72
N PHE A 804 -12.60 3.17 33.90
CA PHE A 804 -11.26 2.82 34.37
C PHE A 804 -10.13 3.75 33.89
N VAL A 805 -10.27 4.47 32.77
CA VAL A 805 -9.21 5.38 32.24
C VAL A 805 -9.46 6.85 32.60
N HIS A 806 -10.71 7.32 32.59
CA HIS A 806 -11.07 8.72 32.89
C HIS A 806 -11.86 8.96 34.20
N PRO A 807 -11.52 8.32 35.35
CA PRO A 807 -12.28 8.45 36.61
C PRO A 807 -12.26 9.85 37.24
N ARG A 808 -11.53 10.82 36.65
CA ARG A 808 -11.41 12.20 37.13
C ARG A 808 -12.10 13.24 36.24
N VAL A 809 -12.59 12.88 35.05
CA VAL A 809 -13.30 13.83 34.16
C VAL A 809 -14.80 13.89 34.50
N PHE A 810 -15.40 12.76 34.88
CA PHE A 810 -16.77 12.70 35.38
C PHE A 810 -16.78 12.20 36.83
N LYS A 811 -16.61 13.12 37.77
CA LYS A 811 -16.70 12.82 39.21
C LYS A 811 -18.16 12.52 39.57
N ALA A 812 -18.46 11.28 39.93
CA ALA A 812 -19.77 10.93 40.47
C ALA A 812 -19.97 11.61 41.84
N THR A 813 -20.64 12.76 41.85
CA THR A 813 -21.10 13.40 43.10
C THR A 813 -22.18 12.53 43.72
N ARG A 814 -21.91 12.00 44.92
CA ARG A 814 -22.95 11.45 45.79
C ARG A 814 -23.97 12.55 46.06
N ASP A 815 -25.23 12.27 45.82
CA ASP A 815 -26.33 13.15 46.22
C ASP A 815 -26.49 13.03 47.74
N ALA A 816 -26.30 14.14 48.47
CA ALA A 816 -26.36 14.17 49.94
C ALA A 816 -27.81 14.22 50.47
N SER A 817 -28.78 13.82 49.64
CA SER A 817 -30.22 13.92 49.89
C SER A 817 -30.89 12.60 50.29
N VAL A 818 -30.14 11.50 50.39
CA VAL A 818 -30.61 10.21 50.95
C VAL A 818 -29.85 9.91 52.25
N GLN A 819 -29.99 10.83 53.21
CA GLN A 819 -29.68 10.61 54.62
C GLN A 819 -30.77 11.25 55.51
N ALA A 820 -32.01 10.99 55.12
CA ALA A 820 -33.23 11.08 55.91
C ALA A 820 -34.06 9.83 55.59
N ASP A 821 -34.97 9.44 56.48
CA ASP A 821 -35.83 8.25 56.38
C ASP A 821 -35.09 6.90 56.43
N LEU A 822 -34.32 6.70 57.50
CA LEU A 822 -34.19 5.41 58.18
C LEU A 822 -33.88 5.65 59.68
N LEU A 823 -34.90 6.19 60.36
CA LEU A 823 -35.15 6.07 61.80
C LEU A 823 -36.52 5.40 61.96
#